data_AF-A0AA42QM97-F1
#
_entry.id   AF-A0AA42QM97-F1
#
_cell.length_a   1.000
_cell.length_b   1.000
_cell.length_c   1.000
_cell.angle_alpha   90.00
_cell.angle_beta   90.00
_cell.angle_gamma   90.00
#
_symmetry.space_group_name_H-M   'P 1'
#
loop_
_entity.id
_entity.type
_entity.pdbx_description
1 polymer ?
#
loop_
_entity_poly.entity_id
_entity_poly.type
_entity_poly.pdbx_seq_one_letter_code
_entity_poly.pdbx_strand_id
1 'polypeptide(L)'
;MPLSLLVIGCVLLLALALSATEFHQRQLDHRALRRLRGSQAARQLDSAEYDALEPFRLTGQLGPSNSVYRIEGEHSLREVDAHTKIERLGSVPVLLPYGMRRHLSARNRADVVLGRSFALVVWLNGHTITGERERETQAQTDRCVWLERGTRQPTPGPCTVDTAQGSPRTRREETEAERSLRQPRWLGISSAVCIVLASTLFWVGGQMRWGSSWGLLAGGAAMAGVAVALRRQRTRPLPPPAQVVRIEGVLSGPVLQGNGQIDGDVPRVFVDTVEVHVPRHWCEPGVLPFGRTVTADVREEDRALLAVSPGPSRVKEALRHPRLPWARHLLWLTVAVIVTLWSLGNGEGVIEDLRASADALRPSRVRTDAVPSDLLSDPPRRGDKVQLTGLATCGVQRSWAGDREAPAILDCGQRVWTTSPVAPPPAALPPAIAALGDESLLKVRVSLHAPDALFLSARQDARHAVLGSRQLVDGLELACQAGLPDCGYFRERVMELLATPVARRSAALPDEAVPPGDGWRGFAASMQRIDASGDAALHLTTPDMAALHALQRAVSRSIARQQLAELTHAYRDAPPGVILREHRPRPTLAGAAASDPWQALGLTSDRLVHPQPFDMAGWVVNASQQGHALHVDIDTASGSSPLASALVRSTWRLLAVLLLLVQLRILMRCGLRAEQQRRALASHMRDD
;
A
#
# COMPACT_ATOMS: atom_id res chain seq x y z
N MET A 1 7.33 1.77 -3.77
CA MET A 1 6.79 0.55 -3.11
C MET A 1 5.41 0.27 -3.69
N PRO A 2 5.05 -0.99 -3.99
CA PRO A 2 3.74 -1.29 -4.56
C PRO A 2 2.65 -0.96 -3.54
N LEU A 3 1.64 -0.20 -3.95
CA LEU A 3 0.54 0.32 -3.13
C LEU A 3 -0.19 -0.79 -2.33
N SER A 4 -0.14 -2.03 -2.82
CA SER A 4 -0.61 -3.25 -2.17
C SER A 4 0.11 -3.59 -0.86
N LEU A 5 1.43 -3.38 -0.75
CA LEU A 5 2.16 -3.54 0.52
C LEU A 5 1.82 -2.44 1.52
N LEU A 6 1.49 -1.24 1.04
CA LEU A 6 1.11 -0.12 1.89
C LEU A 6 -0.30 -0.33 2.45
N VAL A 7 -1.23 -0.89 1.68
CA VAL A 7 -2.60 -1.20 2.14
C VAL A 7 -2.61 -2.39 3.11
N ILE A 8 -1.92 -3.50 2.77
CA ILE A 8 -1.75 -4.62 3.71
C ILE A 8 -1.04 -4.13 4.97
N GLY A 9 0.00 -3.31 4.80
CA GLY A 9 0.71 -2.63 5.88
C GLY A 9 -0.22 -1.76 6.73
N CYS A 10 -1.11 -0.96 6.15
CA CYS A 10 -2.06 -0.12 6.89
C CYS A 10 -3.11 -0.94 7.63
N VAL A 11 -3.61 -2.03 7.04
CA VAL A 11 -4.58 -2.92 7.72
C VAL A 11 -3.90 -3.70 8.85
N LEU A 12 -2.68 -4.20 8.62
CA LEU A 12 -1.89 -4.85 9.67
C LEU A 12 -1.47 -3.84 10.74
N LEU A 13 -1.09 -2.62 10.38
CA LEU A 13 -0.72 -1.55 11.30
C LEU A 13 -1.93 -1.07 12.11
N LEU A 14 -3.13 -1.04 11.54
CA LEU A 14 -4.34 -0.69 12.28
C LEU A 14 -4.71 -1.81 13.27
N ALA A 15 -4.65 -3.08 12.83
CA ALA A 15 -4.88 -4.24 13.70
C ALA A 15 -3.80 -4.35 14.79
N LEU A 16 -2.53 -4.15 14.43
CA LEU A 16 -1.39 -4.10 15.33
C LEU A 16 -1.50 -2.91 16.27
N ALA A 17 -1.83 -1.71 15.82
CA ALA A 17 -1.99 -0.54 16.68
C ALA A 17 -3.08 -0.76 17.72
N LEU A 18 -4.24 -1.31 17.33
CA LEU A 18 -5.32 -1.62 18.26
C LEU A 18 -4.89 -2.69 19.27
N SER A 19 -4.29 -3.80 18.82
CA SER A 19 -3.77 -4.83 19.72
C SER A 19 -2.57 -4.37 20.58
N ALA A 20 -1.73 -3.47 20.06
CA ALA A 20 -0.55 -2.93 20.71
C ALA A 20 -0.93 -1.93 21.79
N THR A 21 -2.02 -1.16 21.63
CA THR A 21 -2.50 -0.29 22.72
C THR A 21 -2.94 -1.13 23.93
N GLU A 22 -3.70 -2.21 23.74
CA GLU A 22 -4.08 -3.11 24.84
C GLU A 22 -2.87 -3.85 25.44
N PHE A 23 -1.97 -4.35 24.59
CA PHE A 23 -0.77 -5.07 25.03
C PHE A 23 0.23 -4.16 25.76
N HIS A 24 0.47 -2.95 25.24
CA HIS A 24 1.35 -1.96 25.86
C HIS A 24 0.81 -1.54 27.23
N GLN A 25 -0.51 -1.37 27.36
CA GLN A 25 -1.15 -1.06 28.63
C GLN A 25 -1.03 -2.20 29.64
N ARG A 26 -1.25 -3.45 29.24
CA ARG A 26 -1.00 -4.63 30.10
C ARG A 26 0.48 -4.74 30.51
N GLN A 27 1.41 -4.38 29.62
CA GLN A 27 2.83 -4.31 29.96
C GLN A 27 3.15 -3.22 30.97
N LEU A 28 2.54 -2.04 30.88
CA LEU A 28 2.71 -0.96 31.85
C LEU A 28 2.22 -1.39 33.24
N ASP A 29 1.09 -2.09 33.31
CA ASP A 29 0.50 -2.62 34.54
C ASP A 29 1.42 -3.66 35.19
N HIS A 30 1.92 -4.62 34.40
CA HIS A 30 2.89 -5.59 34.88
C HIS A 30 4.23 -4.97 35.30
N ARG A 31 4.72 -3.93 34.58
CA ARG A 31 5.95 -3.23 34.95
C ARG A 31 5.78 -2.46 36.25
N ALA A 32 4.65 -1.81 36.47
CA ALA A 32 4.35 -1.11 37.72
C ALA A 32 4.32 -2.07 38.92
N LEU A 33 3.64 -3.22 38.79
CA LEU A 33 3.61 -4.24 39.85
C LEU A 33 4.97 -4.91 40.07
N ARG A 34 5.77 -5.12 39.01
CA ARG A 34 7.15 -5.62 39.15
C ARG A 34 8.07 -4.61 39.85
N ARG A 35 7.95 -3.32 39.53
CA ARG A 35 8.68 -2.25 40.23
C ARG A 35 8.29 -2.20 41.70
N LEU A 36 7.01 -2.35 42.00
CA LEU A 36 6.51 -2.41 43.37
C LEU A 36 7.05 -3.65 44.11
N ARG A 37 7.09 -4.82 43.47
CA ARG A 37 7.74 -6.04 44.02
C ARG A 37 9.22 -5.86 44.34
N GLY A 38 9.94 -5.09 43.53
CA GLY A 38 11.36 -4.79 43.73
C GLY A 38 11.63 -3.65 44.70
N SER A 39 10.60 -2.95 45.18
CA SER A 39 10.73 -1.86 46.16
C SER A 39 10.82 -2.40 47.59
N GLN A 40 11.41 -1.63 48.49
CA GLN A 40 11.51 -2.02 49.90
C GLN A 40 10.12 -2.06 50.54
N ALA A 41 9.79 -3.18 51.19
CA ALA A 41 8.54 -3.31 51.94
C ALA A 41 8.52 -2.29 53.10
N ALA A 42 7.41 -1.56 53.24
CA ALA A 42 7.25 -0.56 54.28
C ALA A 42 7.00 -1.20 55.65
N ARG A 43 6.24 -2.30 55.68
CA ARG A 43 5.97 -3.12 56.86
C ARG A 43 5.40 -4.48 56.46
N GLN A 44 5.16 -5.35 57.45
CA GLN A 44 4.34 -6.56 57.25
C GLN A 44 2.87 -6.29 57.62
N LEU A 45 2.00 -7.11 57.04
CA LEU A 45 0.57 -7.17 57.32
C LEU A 45 0.33 -7.54 58.79
N ASP A 46 -0.54 -6.79 59.47
CA ASP A 46 -0.96 -7.13 60.83
C ASP A 46 -2.00 -8.28 60.81
N SER A 47 -2.18 -8.99 61.92
CA SER A 47 -3.13 -10.10 62.03
C SER A 47 -4.57 -9.64 61.75
N ALA A 48 -4.98 -8.49 62.30
CA ALA A 48 -6.30 -7.93 62.06
C ALA A 48 -6.52 -7.52 60.59
N GLU A 49 -5.49 -7.02 59.92
CA GLU A 49 -5.53 -6.69 58.49
C GLU A 49 -5.56 -7.97 57.64
N TYR A 50 -4.83 -9.00 58.04
CA TYR A 50 -4.78 -10.29 57.35
C TYR A 50 -6.12 -11.01 57.42
N ASP A 51 -6.82 -10.89 58.55
CA ASP A 51 -8.18 -11.38 58.73
C ASP A 51 -9.18 -10.54 57.92
N ALA A 52 -8.99 -9.22 57.85
CA ALA A 52 -9.79 -8.33 56.97
C ALA A 52 -9.64 -8.65 55.48
N LEU A 53 -8.57 -9.36 55.09
CA LEU A 53 -8.31 -9.80 53.73
C LEU A 53 -8.80 -11.21 53.39
N GLU A 54 -9.46 -11.89 54.33
CA GLU A 54 -9.98 -13.25 54.15
C GLU A 54 -10.82 -13.44 52.87
N PRO A 55 -11.76 -12.54 52.48
CA PRO A 55 -12.54 -12.72 51.24
C PRO A 55 -11.67 -12.76 49.96
N PHE A 56 -10.59 -11.97 49.94
CA PHE A 56 -9.64 -11.89 48.82
C PHE A 56 -8.67 -13.06 48.79
N ARG A 57 -8.42 -13.68 49.95
CA ARG A 57 -7.64 -14.91 50.09
C ARG A 57 -8.43 -16.10 49.57
N LEU A 58 -9.69 -16.24 49.96
CA LEU A 58 -10.57 -17.34 49.54
C LEU A 58 -10.85 -17.32 48.04
N THR A 59 -10.92 -16.13 47.43
CA THR A 59 -11.08 -15.96 45.98
C THR A 59 -9.77 -16.09 45.18
N GLY A 60 -8.64 -16.32 45.85
CA GLY A 60 -7.32 -16.49 45.21
C GLY A 60 -6.77 -15.21 44.57
N GLN A 61 -7.26 -14.04 44.98
CA GLN A 61 -6.88 -12.73 44.46
C GLN A 61 -5.66 -12.14 45.18
N LEU A 62 -5.46 -12.50 46.45
CA LEU A 62 -4.27 -12.13 47.23
C LEU A 62 -3.04 -12.91 46.76
N GLY A 63 -1.89 -12.23 46.70
CA GLY A 63 -0.60 -12.87 46.43
C GLY A 63 -0.06 -13.61 47.67
N PRO A 64 1.01 -14.40 47.50
CA PRO A 64 1.61 -15.19 48.60
C PRO A 64 2.43 -14.36 49.60
N SER A 65 2.60 -13.05 49.37
CA SER A 65 3.43 -12.19 50.21
C SER A 65 2.57 -11.36 51.15
N ASN A 66 2.94 -11.37 52.43
CA ASN A 66 2.35 -10.51 53.48
C ASN A 66 3.08 -9.16 53.60
N SER A 67 3.89 -8.80 52.61
CA SER A 67 4.60 -7.52 52.59
C SER A 67 3.66 -6.40 52.16
N VAL A 68 3.68 -5.30 52.91
CA VAL A 68 2.91 -4.09 52.64
C VAL A 68 3.84 -3.04 52.01
N TYR A 69 3.40 -2.46 50.90
CA TYR A 69 4.14 -1.48 50.13
C TYR A 69 3.42 -0.14 50.16
N ARG A 70 4.18 0.95 50.29
CA ARG A 70 3.61 2.29 50.28
C ARG A 70 3.62 2.87 48.86
N ILE A 71 2.48 3.40 48.42
CA ILE A 71 2.31 4.06 47.13
C ILE A 71 1.68 5.44 47.31
N GLU A 72 2.04 6.37 46.43
CA GLU A 72 1.47 7.71 46.39
C GLU A 72 1.08 8.06 44.96
N GLY A 73 -0.07 8.69 44.77
CA GLY A 73 -0.50 9.12 43.44
C GLY A 73 -1.94 9.58 43.34
N GLU A 74 -2.26 10.16 42.19
CA GLU A 74 -3.62 10.58 41.84
C GLU A 74 -4.47 9.36 41.48
N HIS A 75 -5.76 9.43 41.79
CA HIS A 75 -6.71 8.38 41.42
C HIS A 75 -7.14 8.53 39.95
N SER A 76 -7.09 7.45 39.20
CA SER A 76 -7.66 7.40 37.84
C SER A 76 -8.44 6.10 37.62
N LEU A 77 -9.52 6.20 36.84
CA LEU A 77 -10.40 5.10 36.49
C LEU A 77 -10.33 4.87 34.97
N ARG A 78 -10.07 3.63 34.56
CA ARG A 78 -10.08 3.24 33.14
C ARG A 78 -11.18 2.23 32.88
N GLU A 79 -12.05 2.53 31.91
CA GLU A 79 -13.02 1.57 31.39
C GLU A 79 -12.36 0.70 30.31
N VAL A 80 -12.40 -0.63 30.49
CA VAL A 80 -11.83 -1.60 29.53
C VAL A 80 -12.93 -2.15 28.63
N ASP A 81 -14.09 -2.46 29.22
CA ASP A 81 -15.32 -2.78 28.50
C ASP A 81 -16.54 -2.33 29.33
N ALA A 82 -17.75 -2.72 28.92
CA ALA A 82 -18.97 -2.34 29.61
C ALA A 82 -19.09 -2.90 31.05
N HIS A 83 -18.26 -3.87 31.44
CA HIS A 83 -18.36 -4.63 32.69
C HIS A 83 -17.05 -4.60 33.51
N THR A 84 -15.93 -4.25 32.89
CA THR A 84 -14.58 -4.29 33.46
C THR A 84 -14.00 -2.89 33.54
N LYS A 85 -13.77 -2.40 34.77
CA LYS A 85 -13.05 -1.14 35.03
C LYS A 85 -11.80 -1.43 35.87
N ILE A 86 -10.72 -0.70 35.59
CA ILE A 86 -9.44 -0.81 36.31
C ILE A 86 -9.17 0.52 37.00
N GLU A 87 -9.09 0.50 38.33
CA GLU A 87 -8.70 1.63 39.16
C GLU A 87 -7.18 1.71 39.31
N ARG A 88 -6.65 2.94 39.42
CA ARG A 88 -5.22 3.18 39.62
C ARG A 88 -4.99 4.25 40.65
N LEU A 89 -3.93 4.07 41.43
CA LEU A 89 -3.31 5.10 42.25
C LEU A 89 -1.92 5.37 41.68
N GLY A 90 -1.75 6.55 41.07
CA GLY A 90 -0.59 6.88 40.25
C GLY A 90 -0.43 5.89 39.09
N SER A 91 0.71 5.19 39.04
CA SER A 91 0.99 4.19 38.00
C SER A 91 0.63 2.76 38.38
N VAL A 92 0.10 2.50 39.59
CA VAL A 92 -0.16 1.14 40.09
C VAL A 92 -1.64 0.81 39.91
N PRO A 93 -2.00 -0.32 39.26
CA PRO A 93 -3.37 -0.81 39.24
C PRO A 93 -3.73 -1.30 40.64
N VAL A 94 -4.78 -0.73 41.22
CA VAL A 94 -5.21 -1.04 42.59
C VAL A 94 -6.63 -1.56 42.64
N LEU A 95 -6.94 -2.27 43.72
CA LEU A 95 -8.30 -2.62 44.11
C LEU A 95 -8.58 -2.00 45.48
N LEU A 96 -9.66 -1.22 45.57
CA LEU A 96 -10.13 -0.53 46.77
C LEU A 96 -11.20 -1.40 47.46
N PRO A 97 -10.88 -2.13 48.55
CA PRO A 97 -11.85 -2.96 49.25
C PRO A 97 -12.76 -2.12 50.16
N TYR A 98 -13.95 -2.62 50.47
CA TYR A 98 -14.91 -1.97 51.37
C TYR A 98 -15.24 -0.52 50.96
N GLY A 99 -15.61 0.34 51.91
CA GLY A 99 -15.89 1.76 51.72
C GLY A 99 -14.70 2.66 51.35
N MET A 100 -13.50 2.12 51.12
CA MET A 100 -12.23 2.87 50.90
C MET A 100 -12.34 3.97 49.85
N ARG A 101 -13.15 3.76 48.80
CA ARG A 101 -13.32 4.72 47.69
C ARG A 101 -13.83 6.09 48.14
N ARG A 102 -14.53 6.17 49.28
CA ARG A 102 -15.03 7.44 49.86
C ARG A 102 -13.92 8.34 50.38
N HIS A 103 -12.74 7.78 50.63
CA HIS A 103 -11.58 8.47 51.21
C HIS A 103 -10.55 8.87 50.15
N LEU A 104 -10.90 8.80 48.86
CA LEU A 104 -10.04 9.27 47.78
C LEU A 104 -9.97 10.80 47.75
N SER A 105 -8.76 11.31 47.56
CA SER A 105 -8.44 12.73 47.41
C SER A 105 -7.65 12.99 46.13
N ALA A 106 -7.34 14.24 45.83
CA ALA A 106 -6.55 14.61 44.66
C ALA A 106 -5.16 13.94 44.67
N ARG A 107 -4.55 13.77 45.85
CA ARG A 107 -3.26 13.10 46.03
C ARG A 107 -3.38 12.07 47.15
N ASN A 108 -3.38 10.80 46.77
CA ASN A 108 -3.62 9.71 47.70
C ASN A 108 -2.30 9.10 48.18
N ARG A 109 -2.24 8.78 49.47
CA ARG A 109 -1.23 7.93 50.07
C ARG A 109 -1.89 6.64 50.50
N ALA A 110 -1.38 5.52 50.00
CA ALA A 110 -1.97 4.21 50.26
C ALA A 110 -0.89 3.19 50.63
N ASP A 111 -1.21 2.31 51.57
CA ASP A 111 -0.42 1.11 51.83
C ASP A 111 -1.16 -0.08 51.19
N VAL A 112 -0.44 -0.85 50.37
CA VAL A 112 -1.01 -1.88 49.51
C VAL A 112 -0.28 -3.21 49.62
N VAL A 113 -1.01 -4.29 49.40
CA VAL A 113 -0.48 -5.66 49.39
C VAL A 113 -0.60 -6.21 47.98
N LEU A 114 0.40 -6.96 47.55
CA LEU A 114 0.44 -7.44 46.17
C LEU A 114 -0.56 -8.58 45.96
N GLY A 115 -1.51 -8.36 45.06
CA GLY A 115 -2.34 -9.40 44.49
C GLY A 115 -1.69 -10.06 43.26
N ARG A 116 -2.44 -10.95 42.60
CA ARG A 116 -1.99 -11.62 41.37
C ARG A 116 -1.81 -10.65 40.19
N SER A 117 -2.82 -9.80 39.96
CA SER A 117 -2.90 -8.91 38.78
C SER A 117 -3.08 -7.42 39.13
N PHE A 118 -3.23 -7.11 40.42
CA PHE A 118 -3.46 -5.76 40.97
C PHE A 118 -2.88 -5.70 42.39
N ALA A 119 -2.75 -4.50 42.95
CA ALA A 119 -2.40 -4.30 44.35
C ALA A 119 -3.66 -4.00 45.18
N LEU A 120 -3.81 -4.64 46.33
CA LEU A 120 -4.96 -4.52 47.20
C LEU A 120 -4.71 -3.45 48.27
N VAL A 121 -5.59 -2.47 48.41
CA VAL A 121 -5.38 -1.36 49.36
C VAL A 121 -5.77 -1.76 50.78
N VAL A 122 -4.83 -1.63 51.71
CA VAL A 122 -5.00 -1.97 53.15
C VAL A 122 -5.13 -0.71 53.99
N TRP A 123 -4.55 0.40 53.55
CA TRP A 123 -4.70 1.71 54.17
C TRP A 123 -4.75 2.80 53.10
N LEU A 124 -5.59 3.81 53.29
CA LEU A 124 -5.77 4.93 52.37
C LEU A 124 -6.04 6.23 53.14
N ASN A 125 -5.18 7.24 52.97
CA ASN A 125 -5.40 8.61 53.47
C ASN A 125 -5.84 8.71 54.95
N GLY A 126 -5.29 7.86 55.83
CA GLY A 126 -5.64 7.84 57.26
C GLY A 126 -6.64 6.74 57.66
N HIS A 127 -7.24 6.04 56.69
CA HIS A 127 -8.27 5.04 56.92
C HIS A 127 -7.71 3.62 56.71
N THR A 128 -7.93 2.73 57.68
CA THR A 128 -7.51 1.32 57.63
C THR A 128 -8.61 0.42 57.08
N ILE A 129 -8.21 -0.70 56.48
CA ILE A 129 -9.14 -1.73 55.98
C ILE A 129 -9.97 -2.36 57.09
N THR A 130 -9.40 -2.49 58.29
CA THR A 130 -10.08 -3.02 59.47
C THR A 130 -11.21 -2.10 59.91
N GLY A 131 -10.95 -0.78 59.96
CA GLY A 131 -11.96 0.21 60.30
C GLY A 131 -13.07 0.32 59.26
N GLU A 132 -12.75 0.18 57.97
CA GLU A 132 -13.78 0.14 56.91
C GLU A 132 -14.61 -1.15 56.96
N ARG A 133 -13.98 -2.31 57.19
CA ARG A 133 -14.69 -3.58 57.39
C ARG A 133 -15.61 -3.51 58.60
N GLU A 134 -15.16 -2.94 59.72
CA GLU A 134 -15.96 -2.78 60.94
C GLU A 134 -17.14 -1.81 60.72
N ARG A 135 -16.89 -0.65 60.09
CA ARG A 135 -17.96 0.29 59.69
C ARG A 135 -18.99 -0.37 58.80
N GLU A 136 -18.57 -1.20 57.86
CA GLU A 136 -19.46 -1.88 56.93
C GLU A 136 -20.22 -3.03 57.61
N THR A 137 -19.56 -3.78 58.49
CA THR A 137 -20.20 -4.81 59.32
C THR A 137 -21.22 -4.18 60.27
N GLN A 138 -20.90 -3.06 60.90
CA GLN A 138 -21.80 -2.31 61.78
C GLN A 138 -22.96 -1.69 61.00
N ALA A 139 -22.69 -1.10 59.83
CA ALA A 139 -23.74 -0.60 58.94
C ALA A 139 -24.65 -1.72 58.41
N GLN A 140 -24.16 -2.96 58.34
CA GLN A 140 -24.94 -4.14 57.98
C GLN A 140 -25.76 -4.65 59.18
N THR A 141 -25.18 -4.69 60.38
CA THR A 141 -25.86 -5.04 61.64
C THR A 141 -26.96 -4.05 61.98
N ASP A 142 -26.70 -2.74 61.93
CA ASP A 142 -27.68 -1.68 62.17
C ASP A 142 -28.85 -1.77 61.18
N ARG A 143 -28.58 -2.23 59.96
CA ARG A 143 -29.59 -2.45 58.91
C ARG A 143 -30.41 -3.71 59.17
N CYS A 144 -29.80 -4.81 59.62
CA CYS A 144 -30.53 -6.02 60.06
C CYS A 144 -31.44 -5.65 61.27
N VAL A 145 -30.97 -4.85 62.23
CA VAL A 145 -31.78 -4.37 63.37
C VAL A 145 -32.92 -3.42 62.96
N TRP A 146 -32.73 -2.60 61.91
CA TRP A 146 -33.79 -1.75 61.37
C TRP A 146 -34.86 -2.56 60.63
N LEU A 147 -34.45 -3.60 59.89
CA LEU A 147 -35.34 -4.55 59.20
C LEU A 147 -36.14 -5.41 60.20
N GLU A 148 -35.52 -5.89 61.27
CA GLU A 148 -36.20 -6.68 62.33
C GLU A 148 -37.15 -5.85 63.20
N ARG A 149 -36.94 -4.52 63.34
CA ARG A 149 -37.89 -3.65 64.05
C ARG A 149 -39.26 -3.54 63.36
N GLY A 150 -39.38 -3.95 62.09
CA GLY A 150 -40.65 -4.11 61.38
C GLY A 150 -41.39 -5.43 61.70
N THR A 151 -40.69 -6.46 62.18
CA THR A 151 -41.25 -7.80 62.46
C THR A 151 -40.52 -8.44 63.65
N ARG A 152 -41.17 -8.45 64.82
CA ARG A 152 -40.82 -9.11 66.11
C ARG A 152 -39.41 -9.75 66.26
N GLN A 153 -38.71 -9.21 67.26
CA GLN A 153 -37.68 -9.77 68.17
C GLN A 153 -36.36 -10.29 67.54
N PRO A 154 -35.19 -9.73 67.95
CA PRO A 154 -33.91 -10.00 67.30
C PRO A 154 -33.34 -11.36 67.71
N THR A 155 -32.88 -12.15 66.74
CA THR A 155 -32.11 -13.38 67.00
C THR A 155 -30.66 -13.18 66.53
N PRO A 156 -29.64 -13.48 67.34
CA PRO A 156 -28.26 -13.32 66.92
C PRO A 156 -27.86 -14.53 66.04
N GLY A 157 -27.89 -14.33 64.73
CA GLY A 157 -27.36 -15.24 63.72
C GLY A 157 -26.82 -14.45 62.51
N PRO A 158 -25.93 -15.04 61.68
CA PRO A 158 -25.56 -14.43 60.42
C PRO A 158 -26.84 -14.13 59.63
N CYS A 159 -26.99 -12.92 59.06
CA CYS A 159 -28.14 -12.55 58.24
C CYS A 159 -28.13 -13.43 56.95
N THR A 160 -28.50 -14.70 57.06
CA THR A 160 -29.04 -15.48 55.98
C THR A 160 -30.38 -14.85 55.71
N VAL A 161 -30.39 -13.93 54.73
CA VAL A 161 -31.62 -13.55 54.06
C VAL A 161 -32.11 -14.87 53.45
N ASP A 162 -32.94 -15.60 54.20
CA ASP A 162 -33.85 -16.53 53.59
C ASP A 162 -34.52 -15.73 52.47
N THR A 163 -34.40 -16.25 51.25
CA THR A 163 -35.14 -15.79 50.08
C THR A 163 -36.63 -15.95 50.37
N ALA A 164 -37.17 -15.13 51.25
CA ALA A 164 -38.58 -15.02 51.54
C ALA A 164 -39.19 -14.48 50.26
N GLN A 165 -40.00 -15.35 49.66
CA GLN A 165 -40.84 -15.08 48.51
C GLN A 165 -41.63 -13.79 48.76
N GLY A 166 -41.14 -12.65 48.27
CA GLY A 166 -41.99 -11.48 48.09
C GLY A 166 -43.19 -11.94 47.25
N SER A 167 -44.41 -11.74 47.75
CA SER A 167 -45.63 -12.35 47.18
C SER A 167 -45.73 -12.09 45.67
N PRO A 168 -45.48 -13.08 44.80
CA PRO A 168 -45.54 -12.88 43.37
C PRO A 168 -47.01 -12.77 42.97
N ARG A 169 -47.46 -11.56 42.62
CA ARG A 169 -48.88 -11.32 42.26
C ARG A 169 -49.21 -11.79 40.85
N THR A 170 -48.23 -11.82 39.93
CA THR A 170 -48.49 -12.21 38.53
C THR A 170 -47.21 -12.62 37.79
N ARG A 171 -47.26 -13.74 37.07
CA ARG A 171 -46.23 -14.14 36.10
C ARG A 171 -46.71 -13.79 34.69
N ARG A 172 -45.83 -13.23 33.87
CA ARG A 172 -46.06 -12.98 32.44
C ARG A 172 -44.86 -13.40 31.61
N GLU A 173 -45.09 -13.68 30.33
CA GLU A 173 -43.99 -13.87 29.39
C GLU A 173 -43.39 -12.52 28.95
N GLU A 174 -42.10 -12.55 28.64
CA GLU A 174 -41.39 -11.42 28.08
C GLU A 174 -41.97 -11.02 26.71
N THR A 175 -42.24 -9.73 26.52
CA THR A 175 -42.79 -9.20 25.27
C THR A 175 -41.76 -9.28 24.13
N GLU A 176 -42.22 -9.23 22.88
CA GLU A 176 -41.31 -9.20 21.71
C GLU A 176 -40.31 -8.03 21.76
N ALA A 177 -40.76 -6.86 22.25
CA ALA A 177 -39.90 -5.70 22.43
C ALA A 177 -38.77 -5.96 23.44
N GLU A 178 -39.07 -6.57 24.59
CA GLU A 178 -38.08 -6.93 25.60
C GLU A 178 -37.11 -8.01 25.09
N ARG A 179 -37.61 -9.03 24.36
CA ARG A 179 -36.79 -10.06 23.70
C ARG A 179 -35.78 -9.46 22.70
N SER A 180 -36.16 -8.41 21.98
CA SER A 180 -35.28 -7.75 21.02
C SER A 180 -34.05 -7.10 21.67
N LEU A 181 -34.17 -6.66 22.93
CA LEU A 181 -33.10 -6.01 23.68
C LEU A 181 -31.99 -6.97 24.11
N ARG A 182 -32.28 -8.28 24.15
CA ARG A 182 -31.34 -9.36 24.48
C ARG A 182 -30.46 -9.79 23.29
N GLN A 183 -30.74 -9.35 22.06
CA GLN A 183 -29.95 -9.80 20.91
C GLN A 183 -28.47 -9.37 21.01
N PRO A 184 -27.51 -10.30 20.86
CA PRO A 184 -26.09 -9.99 21.01
C PRO A 184 -25.59 -9.06 19.90
N ARG A 185 -24.65 -8.17 20.27
CA ARG A 185 -24.02 -7.18 19.37
C ARG A 185 -23.24 -7.91 18.28
N TRP A 186 -23.71 -7.86 17.04
CA TRP A 186 -22.95 -8.35 15.89
C TRP A 186 -22.32 -7.18 15.13
N LEU A 187 -20.99 -7.05 15.26
CA LEU A 187 -20.19 -6.02 14.60
C LEU A 187 -20.02 -6.24 13.08
N GLY A 188 -20.34 -7.42 12.56
CA GLY A 188 -20.18 -7.72 11.13
C GLY A 188 -18.75 -8.07 10.70
N ILE A 189 -17.85 -8.38 11.64
CA ILE A 189 -16.42 -8.64 11.35
C ILE A 189 -16.26 -9.81 10.37
N SER A 190 -16.95 -10.93 10.59
CA SER A 190 -16.86 -12.10 9.70
C SER A 190 -17.21 -11.75 8.25
N SER A 191 -18.24 -10.94 8.05
CA SER A 191 -18.65 -10.51 6.72
C SER A 191 -17.67 -9.51 6.08
N ALA A 192 -17.02 -8.66 6.88
CA ALA A 192 -15.96 -7.77 6.41
C ALA A 192 -14.73 -8.56 5.93
N VAL A 193 -14.33 -9.59 6.70
CA VAL A 193 -13.22 -10.49 6.34
C VAL A 193 -13.50 -11.20 5.01
N CYS A 194 -14.72 -11.72 4.81
CA CYS A 194 -15.11 -12.36 3.55
C CYS A 194 -14.97 -11.43 2.34
N ILE A 195 -15.24 -10.12 2.49
CA ILE A 195 -15.07 -9.15 1.38
C ILE A 195 -13.62 -8.87 1.07
N VAL A 196 -12.78 -8.74 2.10
CA VAL A 196 -11.34 -8.58 1.91
C VAL A 196 -10.80 -9.81 1.18
N LEU A 197 -11.16 -11.01 1.63
CA LEU A 197 -10.77 -12.25 0.96
C LEU A 197 -11.27 -12.33 -0.48
N ALA A 198 -12.53 -11.99 -0.73
CA ALA A 198 -13.09 -11.92 -2.08
C ALA A 198 -12.27 -10.98 -2.97
N SER A 199 -11.94 -9.79 -2.47
CA SER A 199 -11.16 -8.79 -3.21
C SER A 199 -9.73 -9.28 -3.51
N THR A 200 -9.12 -10.00 -2.57
CA THR A 200 -7.81 -10.64 -2.79
C THR A 200 -7.90 -11.70 -3.88
N LEU A 201 -8.93 -12.53 -3.89
CA LEU A 201 -9.13 -13.55 -4.92
C LEU A 201 -9.36 -12.93 -6.30
N PHE A 202 -10.13 -11.84 -6.39
CA PHE A 202 -10.30 -11.08 -7.64
C PHE A 202 -8.99 -10.44 -8.11
N TRP A 203 -8.20 -9.88 -7.19
CA TRP A 203 -6.91 -9.28 -7.52
C TRP A 203 -5.93 -10.33 -8.05
N VAL A 204 -5.73 -11.45 -7.34
CA VAL A 204 -4.83 -12.53 -7.79
C VAL A 204 -5.34 -13.16 -9.08
N GLY A 205 -6.65 -13.40 -9.19
CA GLY A 205 -7.27 -13.92 -10.42
C GLY A 205 -7.07 -13.01 -11.63
N GLY A 206 -7.10 -11.68 -11.43
CA GLY A 206 -6.83 -10.69 -12.47
C GLY A 206 -5.37 -10.57 -12.90
N GLN A 207 -4.43 -11.20 -12.19
CA GLN A 207 -3.00 -11.28 -12.54
C GLN A 207 -2.62 -12.60 -13.19
N MET A 208 -3.43 -13.65 -13.03
CA MET A 208 -3.14 -15.00 -13.50
C MET A 208 -3.64 -15.23 -14.92
N ARG A 209 -3.01 -16.17 -15.65
CA ARG A 209 -3.46 -16.58 -16.99
C ARG A 209 -4.89 -17.11 -16.91
N TRP A 210 -5.74 -16.71 -17.85
CA TRP A 210 -7.20 -16.84 -17.74
C TRP A 210 -7.67 -18.27 -17.44
N GLY A 211 -6.97 -19.29 -17.97
CA GLY A 211 -7.28 -20.71 -17.73
C GLY A 211 -7.11 -21.21 -16.29
N SER A 212 -6.20 -20.64 -15.49
CA SER A 212 -6.04 -21.00 -14.06
C SER A 212 -6.79 -20.06 -13.11
N SER A 213 -7.30 -18.93 -13.62
CA SER A 213 -7.94 -17.88 -12.83
C SER A 213 -9.38 -18.21 -12.41
N TRP A 214 -10.07 -19.12 -13.12
CA TRP A 214 -11.51 -19.34 -12.93
C TRP A 214 -11.88 -19.82 -11.53
N GLY A 215 -11.06 -20.70 -10.95
CA GLY A 215 -11.24 -21.17 -9.57
C GLY A 215 -11.12 -20.04 -8.54
N LEU A 216 -10.20 -19.10 -8.76
CA LEU A 216 -10.03 -17.93 -7.89
C LEU A 216 -11.21 -16.95 -8.04
N LEU A 217 -11.67 -16.70 -9.26
CA LEU A 217 -12.82 -15.82 -9.51
C LEU A 217 -14.11 -16.41 -8.93
N ALA A 218 -14.35 -17.70 -9.12
CA ALA A 218 -15.49 -18.42 -8.54
C ALA A 218 -15.42 -18.40 -7.00
N GLY A 219 -14.24 -18.63 -6.42
CA GLY A 219 -14.01 -18.49 -4.99
C GLY A 219 -14.28 -17.07 -4.48
N GLY A 220 -13.83 -16.05 -5.22
CA GLY A 220 -14.07 -14.64 -4.91
C GLY A 220 -15.56 -14.29 -4.93
N ALA A 221 -16.29 -14.73 -5.96
CA ALA A 221 -17.73 -14.57 -6.06
C ALA A 221 -18.48 -15.31 -4.93
N ALA A 222 -18.07 -16.53 -4.60
CA ALA A 222 -18.63 -17.30 -3.48
C ALA A 222 -18.43 -16.57 -2.15
N MET A 223 -17.24 -16.04 -1.88
CA MET A 223 -16.95 -15.27 -0.66
C MET A 223 -17.74 -13.96 -0.59
N ALA A 224 -17.92 -13.27 -1.72
CA ALA A 224 -18.80 -12.10 -1.79
C ALA A 224 -20.26 -12.48 -1.50
N GLY A 225 -20.73 -13.62 -2.03
CA GLY A 225 -22.04 -14.20 -1.75
C GLY A 225 -22.23 -14.53 -0.26
N VAL A 226 -21.25 -15.18 0.36
CA VAL A 226 -21.22 -15.46 1.80
C VAL A 226 -21.24 -14.17 2.62
N ALA A 227 -20.48 -13.14 2.24
CA ALA A 227 -20.49 -11.85 2.92
C ALA A 227 -21.89 -11.21 2.88
N VAL A 228 -22.56 -11.26 1.73
CA VAL A 228 -23.94 -10.76 1.58
C VAL A 228 -24.92 -11.62 2.37
N ALA A 229 -24.77 -12.94 2.40
CA ALA A 229 -25.62 -13.85 3.16
C ALA A 229 -25.48 -13.62 4.68
N LEU A 230 -24.25 -13.50 5.18
CA LEU A 230 -23.96 -13.12 6.57
C LEU A 230 -24.57 -11.75 6.91
N ARG A 231 -24.54 -10.80 5.97
CA ARG A 231 -25.19 -9.50 6.14
C ARG A 231 -26.72 -9.59 6.16
N ARG A 232 -27.28 -10.48 5.35
CA ARG A 232 -28.71 -10.81 5.18
C ARG A 232 -29.20 -11.89 6.15
N GLN A 233 -28.51 -12.16 7.27
CA GLN A 233 -29.11 -12.86 8.42
C GLN A 233 -30.24 -11.99 9.02
N ARG A 234 -31.28 -11.82 8.20
CA ARG A 234 -32.62 -11.37 8.51
C ARG A 234 -33.05 -12.22 9.69
N THR A 235 -33.40 -11.52 10.77
CA THR A 235 -34.12 -12.08 11.90
C THR A 235 -33.43 -13.32 12.47
N ARG A 236 -32.30 -13.12 13.17
CA ARG A 236 -31.93 -14.10 14.20
C ARG A 236 -33.20 -14.36 15.00
N PRO A 237 -33.60 -15.64 15.19
CA PRO A 237 -34.76 -15.94 16.00
C PRO A 237 -34.58 -15.21 17.33
N LEU A 238 -35.62 -14.48 17.74
CA LEU A 238 -35.60 -13.82 19.03
C LEU A 238 -35.28 -14.89 20.08
N PRO A 239 -34.50 -14.56 21.11
CA PRO A 239 -34.29 -15.47 22.22
C PRO A 239 -35.64 -16.01 22.73
N PRO A 240 -35.70 -17.27 23.18
CA PRO A 240 -36.94 -17.85 23.68
C PRO A 240 -37.52 -16.96 24.80
N PRO A 241 -38.85 -16.79 24.87
CA PRO A 241 -39.48 -15.91 25.86
C PRO A 241 -39.08 -16.37 27.27
N ALA A 242 -38.54 -15.44 28.05
CA ALA A 242 -38.23 -15.66 29.45
C ALA A 242 -39.45 -15.32 30.31
N GLN A 243 -39.53 -15.90 31.50
CA GLN A 243 -40.56 -15.57 32.49
C GLN A 243 -40.23 -14.25 33.19
N VAL A 244 -41.24 -13.41 33.35
CA VAL A 244 -41.18 -12.12 34.05
C VAL A 244 -42.14 -12.16 35.23
N VAL A 245 -41.62 -11.91 36.41
CA VAL A 245 -42.36 -11.86 37.67
C VAL A 245 -42.62 -10.40 38.01
N ARG A 246 -43.88 -10.06 38.30
CA ARG A 246 -44.25 -8.76 38.86
C ARG A 246 -44.18 -8.82 40.38
N ILE A 247 -43.33 -7.95 40.95
CA ILE A 247 -43.07 -7.84 42.39
C ILE A 247 -43.55 -6.47 42.86
N GLU A 248 -44.27 -6.41 43.97
CA GLU A 248 -44.70 -5.15 44.60
C GLU A 248 -44.01 -5.03 45.95
N GLY A 249 -43.31 -3.93 46.20
CA GLY A 249 -42.45 -3.81 47.38
C GLY A 249 -41.74 -2.47 47.48
N VAL A 250 -41.06 -2.22 48.61
CA VAL A 250 -40.27 -1.00 48.80
C VAL A 250 -38.95 -1.10 48.04
N LEU A 251 -38.67 -0.14 47.15
CA LEU A 251 -37.42 -0.11 46.41
C LEU A 251 -36.28 0.40 47.31
N SER A 252 -35.31 -0.47 47.60
CA SER A 252 -34.17 -0.20 48.48
C SER A 252 -32.84 -0.33 47.73
N GLY A 253 -31.85 0.51 48.04
CA GLY A 253 -30.55 0.56 47.35
C GLY A 253 -30.21 1.96 46.81
N PRO A 254 -29.14 2.13 46.02
CA PRO A 254 -28.13 1.13 45.67
C PRO A 254 -27.19 0.81 46.85
N VAL A 255 -26.93 -0.49 47.09
CA VAL A 255 -25.92 -0.94 48.06
C VAL A 255 -24.65 -1.32 47.29
N LEU A 256 -23.55 -0.65 47.61
CA LEU A 256 -22.22 -1.04 47.15
C LEU A 256 -21.79 -2.27 47.96
N GLN A 257 -21.35 -3.34 47.30
CA GLN A 257 -20.77 -4.49 48.00
C GLN A 257 -19.38 -4.11 48.53
N GLY A 258 -19.16 -4.31 49.82
CA GLY A 258 -17.84 -4.16 50.45
C GLY A 258 -16.83 -5.26 50.15
N ASN A 259 -17.20 -6.31 49.43
CA ASN A 259 -16.38 -7.51 49.29
C ASN A 259 -15.30 -7.42 48.19
N GLY A 260 -15.13 -6.27 47.54
CA GLY A 260 -14.07 -6.00 46.56
C GLY A 260 -13.96 -7.03 45.41
N GLN A 261 -15.04 -7.71 45.05
CA GLN A 261 -15.07 -8.47 43.80
C GLN A 261 -14.98 -7.53 42.59
N ILE A 262 -14.26 -7.99 41.56
CA ILE A 262 -14.05 -7.34 40.25
C ILE A 262 -15.29 -7.46 39.34
N ASP A 263 -16.43 -7.92 39.84
CA ASP A 263 -17.71 -7.80 39.11
C ASP A 263 -18.24 -6.39 39.34
N GLY A 264 -17.78 -5.49 38.46
CA GLY A 264 -17.65 -4.08 38.81
C GLY A 264 -18.94 -3.42 39.23
N ASP A 265 -18.92 -2.68 40.35
CA ASP A 265 -19.81 -1.54 40.67
C ASP A 265 -21.28 -1.75 40.22
N VAL A 266 -21.84 -2.97 40.28
CA VAL A 266 -23.25 -3.16 39.97
C VAL A 266 -23.98 -2.81 41.25
N PRO A 267 -24.70 -1.67 41.30
CA PRO A 267 -25.47 -1.33 42.47
C PRO A 267 -26.45 -2.46 42.78
N ARG A 268 -26.34 -3.07 43.97
CA ARG A 268 -27.37 -4.02 44.43
C ARG A 268 -28.59 -3.22 44.80
N VAL A 269 -29.66 -3.41 44.04
CA VAL A 269 -30.97 -2.82 44.29
C VAL A 269 -31.90 -3.95 44.69
N PHE A 270 -32.78 -3.68 45.64
CA PHE A 270 -33.73 -4.63 46.18
C PHE A 270 -35.13 -4.08 45.99
N VAL A 271 -36.08 -4.95 45.64
CA VAL A 271 -37.51 -4.67 45.74
C VAL A 271 -38.02 -5.53 46.89
N ASP A 272 -38.30 -4.88 48.02
CA ASP A 272 -38.55 -5.55 49.30
C ASP A 272 -37.35 -6.44 49.70
N THR A 273 -37.46 -7.76 49.59
CA THR A 273 -36.38 -8.72 49.87
C THR A 273 -35.67 -9.24 48.61
N VAL A 274 -36.21 -8.97 47.41
CA VAL A 274 -35.72 -9.57 46.17
C VAL A 274 -34.66 -8.68 45.54
N GLU A 275 -33.46 -9.21 45.39
CA GLU A 275 -32.37 -8.55 44.66
C GLU A 275 -32.67 -8.48 43.16
N VAL A 276 -32.48 -7.30 42.58
CA VAL A 276 -32.70 -7.01 41.17
C VAL A 276 -31.47 -6.36 40.52
N HIS A 277 -31.15 -6.78 39.30
CA HIS A 277 -30.07 -6.21 38.51
C HIS A 277 -30.55 -5.00 37.71
N VAL A 278 -29.99 -3.83 38.03
CA VAL A 278 -30.44 -2.54 37.49
C VAL A 278 -29.32 -1.89 36.66
N PRO A 279 -29.63 -1.25 35.51
CA PRO A 279 -28.67 -0.42 34.81
C PRO A 279 -28.15 0.71 35.71
N ARG A 280 -26.84 0.97 35.69
CA ARG A 280 -26.23 1.94 36.61
C ARG A 280 -26.81 3.35 36.51
N HIS A 281 -27.10 3.82 35.30
CA HIS A 281 -27.65 5.16 35.08
C HIS A 281 -29.06 5.33 35.65
N TRP A 282 -29.77 4.23 35.98
CA TRP A 282 -31.04 4.33 36.72
C TRP A 282 -30.82 4.54 38.23
N CYS A 283 -29.63 4.26 38.75
CA CYS A 283 -29.30 4.47 40.15
C CYS A 283 -28.82 5.91 40.43
N GLU A 284 -28.84 6.79 39.42
CA GLU A 284 -28.60 8.21 39.62
C GLU A 284 -29.73 8.86 40.44
N PRO A 285 -29.43 9.87 41.29
CA PRO A 285 -30.43 10.52 42.13
C PRO A 285 -31.62 11.03 41.31
N GLY A 286 -32.84 10.67 41.73
CA GLY A 286 -34.08 11.13 41.10
C GLY A 286 -34.61 10.29 39.93
N VAL A 287 -33.85 9.30 39.43
CA VAL A 287 -34.32 8.42 38.34
C VAL A 287 -35.20 7.28 38.86
N LEU A 288 -34.77 6.64 39.96
CA LEU A 288 -35.55 5.61 40.65
C LEU A 288 -36.14 6.15 41.97
N PRO A 289 -37.40 5.80 42.30
CA PRO A 289 -38.06 6.26 43.51
C PRO A 289 -37.65 5.42 44.73
N PHE A 290 -36.37 5.51 45.13
CA PHE A 290 -35.87 4.80 46.32
C PHE A 290 -36.65 5.18 47.59
N GLY A 291 -36.88 4.20 48.46
CA GLY A 291 -37.66 4.33 49.69
C GLY A 291 -39.19 4.35 49.50
N ARG A 292 -39.69 4.20 48.27
CA ARG A 292 -41.13 4.13 47.97
C ARG A 292 -41.55 2.72 47.57
N THR A 293 -42.83 2.42 47.78
CA THR A 293 -43.45 1.21 47.23
C THR A 293 -43.58 1.34 45.71
N VAL A 294 -43.13 0.31 45.00
CA VAL A 294 -43.15 0.25 43.53
C VAL A 294 -43.65 -1.10 43.07
N THR A 295 -44.20 -1.14 41.85
CA THR A 295 -44.38 -2.38 41.11
C THR A 295 -43.23 -2.55 40.12
N ALA A 296 -42.46 -3.62 40.27
CA ALA A 296 -41.29 -3.94 39.46
C ALA A 296 -41.56 -5.19 38.60
N ASP A 297 -41.32 -5.09 37.30
CA ASP A 297 -41.29 -6.24 36.39
C ASP A 297 -39.85 -6.76 36.32
N VAL A 298 -39.60 -7.95 36.86
CA VAL A 298 -38.28 -8.56 37.00
C VAL A 298 -38.23 -9.86 36.22
N ARG A 299 -37.20 -10.04 35.40
CA ARG A 299 -36.99 -11.29 34.67
C ARG A 299 -36.42 -12.38 35.59
N GLU A 300 -37.03 -13.56 35.59
CA GLU A 300 -36.74 -14.61 36.59
C GLU A 300 -35.34 -15.24 36.39
N GLU A 301 -34.88 -15.40 35.15
CA GLU A 301 -33.60 -16.05 34.80
C GLU A 301 -32.36 -15.32 35.33
N ASP A 302 -32.31 -13.99 35.18
CA ASP A 302 -31.13 -13.17 35.47
C ASP A 302 -31.44 -12.05 36.47
N ARG A 303 -32.64 -12.04 37.06
CA ARG A 303 -33.14 -10.99 37.96
C ARG A 303 -33.03 -9.58 37.38
N ALA A 304 -33.01 -9.43 36.05
CA ALA A 304 -32.90 -8.12 35.42
C ALA A 304 -34.19 -7.32 35.59
N LEU A 305 -34.06 -6.08 36.07
CA LEU A 305 -35.18 -5.16 36.18
C LEU A 305 -35.56 -4.62 34.79
N LEU A 306 -36.78 -4.94 34.33
CA LEU A 306 -37.30 -4.55 33.01
C LEU A 306 -38.09 -3.23 33.08
N ALA A 307 -38.89 -3.04 34.12
CA ALA A 307 -39.66 -1.81 34.34
C ALA A 307 -39.98 -1.59 35.82
N VAL A 308 -40.12 -0.32 36.22
CA VAL A 308 -40.60 0.11 37.53
C VAL A 308 -41.76 1.09 37.33
N SER A 309 -42.83 0.95 38.10
CA SER A 309 -43.92 1.92 38.15
C SER A 309 -44.14 2.43 39.57
N PRO A 310 -44.15 3.76 39.78
CA PRO A 310 -43.79 4.81 38.83
C PRO A 310 -42.28 4.79 38.53
N GLY A 311 -41.86 4.98 37.26
CA GLY A 311 -40.42 5.01 36.95
C GLY A 311 -40.02 4.59 35.53
N PRO A 312 -38.71 4.29 35.34
CA PRO A 312 -38.14 3.94 34.05
C PRO A 312 -38.51 2.51 33.61
N SER A 313 -38.50 2.29 32.30
CA SER A 313 -38.71 0.99 31.66
C SER A 313 -37.70 0.82 30.54
N ARG A 314 -37.08 -0.37 30.44
CA ARG A 314 -36.07 -0.68 29.41
C ARG A 314 -36.62 -0.54 28.00
N VAL A 315 -37.89 -0.86 27.79
CA VAL A 315 -38.56 -0.70 26.49
C VAL A 315 -38.76 0.77 26.17
N LYS A 316 -39.31 1.55 27.12
CA LYS A 316 -39.48 3.01 26.93
C LYS A 316 -38.14 3.70 26.71
N GLU A 317 -37.10 3.29 27.42
CA GLU A 317 -35.75 3.79 27.26
C GLU A 317 -35.17 3.42 25.88
N ALA A 318 -35.33 2.18 25.43
CA ALA A 318 -34.88 1.76 24.10
C ALA A 318 -35.62 2.47 22.97
N LEU A 319 -36.88 2.86 23.18
CA LEU A 319 -37.65 3.70 22.25
C LEU A 319 -37.13 5.15 22.25
N ARG A 320 -36.72 5.69 23.40
CA ARG A 320 -36.09 7.03 23.50
C ARG A 320 -34.66 7.06 22.99
N HIS A 321 -33.90 5.99 23.20
CA HIS A 321 -32.50 5.87 22.81
C HIS A 321 -32.31 4.63 21.92
N PRO A 322 -32.84 4.65 20.69
CA PRO A 322 -32.74 3.52 19.79
C PRO A 322 -31.28 3.22 19.46
N ARG A 323 -30.92 1.95 19.64
CA ARG A 323 -29.57 1.45 19.43
C ARG A 323 -29.27 1.39 17.94
N LEU A 324 -28.64 2.43 17.39
CA LEU A 324 -28.23 2.46 15.98
C LEU A 324 -26.93 1.66 15.78
N PRO A 325 -26.85 0.74 14.79
CA PRO A 325 -25.66 -0.05 14.52
C PRO A 325 -24.59 0.73 13.73
N TRP A 326 -24.28 1.97 14.13
CA TRP A 326 -23.34 2.85 13.42
C TRP A 326 -21.96 2.22 13.28
N ALA A 327 -21.46 1.54 14.32
CA ALA A 327 -20.16 0.88 14.32
C ALA A 327 -20.02 -0.19 13.22
N ARG A 328 -21.09 -0.96 12.95
CA ARG A 328 -21.11 -1.96 11.86
C ARG A 328 -21.02 -1.26 10.51
N HIS A 329 -21.81 -0.22 10.29
CA HIS A 329 -21.81 0.49 9.01
C HIS A 329 -20.51 1.26 8.77
N LEU A 330 -19.91 1.80 9.84
CA LEU A 330 -18.60 2.44 9.78
C LEU A 330 -17.49 1.43 9.42
N LEU A 331 -17.47 0.24 10.03
CA LEU A 331 -16.54 -0.84 9.68
C LEU A 331 -16.67 -1.26 8.21
N TRP A 332 -17.90 -1.36 7.72
CA TRP A 332 -18.14 -1.72 6.32
C TRP A 332 -17.75 -0.60 5.35
N LEU A 333 -17.94 0.66 5.74
CA LEU A 333 -17.51 1.82 4.96
C LEU A 333 -15.98 1.86 4.86
N THR A 334 -15.27 1.68 5.97
CA THR A 334 -13.80 1.67 5.96
C THR A 334 -13.24 0.55 5.09
N VAL A 335 -13.80 -0.65 5.18
CA VAL A 335 -13.42 -1.77 4.30
C VAL A 335 -13.72 -1.46 2.84
N ALA A 336 -14.89 -0.86 2.53
CA ALA A 336 -15.23 -0.49 1.17
C ALA A 336 -14.29 0.58 0.59
N VAL A 337 -13.90 1.59 1.38
CA VAL A 337 -12.90 2.59 0.99
C VAL A 337 -11.56 1.92 0.69
N ILE A 338 -11.09 1.04 1.58
CA ILE A 338 -9.82 0.32 1.40
C ILE A 338 -9.82 -0.52 0.12
N VAL A 339 -10.86 -1.33 -0.10
CA VAL A 339 -10.97 -2.17 -1.30
C VAL A 339 -11.07 -1.31 -2.57
N THR A 340 -11.79 -0.19 -2.52
CA THR A 340 -11.91 0.73 -3.65
C THR A 340 -10.56 1.35 -4.00
N LEU A 341 -9.85 1.92 -3.02
CA LEU A 341 -8.51 2.49 -3.22
C LEU A 341 -7.52 1.44 -3.72
N TRP A 342 -7.59 0.22 -3.16
CA TRP A 342 -6.77 -0.90 -3.63
C TRP A 342 -7.05 -1.24 -5.09
N SER A 343 -8.31 -1.30 -5.49
CA SER A 343 -8.70 -1.60 -6.88
C SER A 343 -8.31 -0.49 -7.87
N LEU A 344 -8.31 0.77 -7.44
CA LEU A 344 -7.89 1.91 -8.26
C LEU A 344 -6.38 1.96 -8.46
N GLY A 345 -5.60 1.51 -7.47
CA GLY A 345 -4.13 1.50 -7.53
C GLY A 345 -3.50 0.33 -8.29
N ASN A 346 -4.29 -0.55 -8.91
CA ASN A 346 -3.79 -1.72 -9.64
C ASN A 346 -4.30 -1.73 -11.08
N GLY A 347 -3.42 -1.65 -12.07
CA GLY A 347 -3.74 -1.68 -13.51
C GLY A 347 -2.93 -0.64 -14.30
N GLU A 348 -3.20 -0.51 -15.60
CA GLU A 348 -2.56 0.49 -16.48
C GLU A 348 -3.24 1.87 -16.40
N GLY A 349 -4.46 1.90 -15.84
CA GLY A 349 -5.29 3.10 -15.68
C GLY A 349 -6.77 2.73 -15.72
N VAL A 350 -7.63 3.55 -15.09
CA VAL A 350 -9.06 3.24 -14.98
C VAL A 350 -9.74 3.27 -16.35
N ILE A 351 -9.39 4.26 -17.19
CA ILE A 351 -10.00 4.46 -18.51
C ILE A 351 -9.51 3.39 -19.49
N GLU A 352 -8.23 3.08 -19.44
CA GLU A 352 -7.57 2.09 -20.30
C GLU A 352 -8.12 0.70 -20.05
N ASP A 353 -8.24 0.29 -18.78
CA ASP A 353 -8.83 -1.00 -18.41
C ASP A 353 -10.32 -1.07 -18.76
N LEU A 354 -11.08 0.04 -18.62
CA LEU A 354 -12.49 0.08 -19.02
C LEU A 354 -12.64 -0.09 -20.54
N ARG A 355 -11.83 0.59 -21.34
CA ARG A 355 -11.80 0.41 -22.81
C ARG A 355 -11.44 -1.03 -23.17
N ALA A 356 -10.37 -1.56 -22.58
CA ALA A 356 -9.95 -2.94 -22.79
C ALA A 356 -11.03 -3.96 -22.38
N SER A 357 -11.77 -3.70 -21.30
CA SER A 357 -12.88 -4.56 -20.86
C SER A 357 -14.06 -4.53 -21.84
N ALA A 358 -14.37 -3.38 -22.44
CA ALA A 358 -15.42 -3.26 -23.45
C ALA A 358 -15.05 -4.03 -24.73
N ASP A 359 -13.76 -3.99 -25.10
CA ASP A 359 -13.25 -4.77 -26.23
C ASP A 359 -13.25 -6.28 -25.92
N ALA A 360 -12.97 -6.70 -24.68
CA ALA A 360 -13.02 -8.10 -24.25
C ALA A 360 -14.41 -8.74 -24.36
N LEU A 361 -15.48 -7.95 -24.29
CA LEU A 361 -16.87 -8.43 -24.39
C LEU A 361 -17.29 -8.71 -25.84
N ARG A 362 -16.51 -8.26 -26.82
CA ARG A 362 -16.79 -8.51 -28.24
C ARG A 362 -16.21 -9.88 -28.62
N PRO A 363 -16.88 -10.64 -29.52
CA PRO A 363 -16.35 -11.90 -30.01
C PRO A 363 -15.03 -11.64 -30.76
N SER A 364 -13.95 -12.28 -30.32
CA SER A 364 -12.65 -12.19 -30.98
C SER A 364 -12.64 -13.02 -32.26
N ARG A 365 -12.00 -12.51 -33.30
CA ARG A 365 -11.73 -13.27 -34.52
C ARG A 365 -10.31 -13.81 -34.48
N VAL A 366 -10.12 -15.03 -34.99
CA VAL A 366 -8.79 -15.57 -35.28
C VAL A 366 -8.46 -15.21 -36.72
N ARG A 367 -7.36 -14.49 -36.91
CA ARG A 367 -6.90 -14.00 -38.21
C ARG A 367 -5.61 -14.67 -38.62
N THR A 368 -5.58 -15.16 -39.85
CA THR A 368 -4.44 -15.86 -40.46
C THR A 368 -4.09 -15.22 -41.80
N ASP A 369 -4.14 -13.89 -41.87
CA ASP A 369 -3.85 -13.16 -43.09
C ASP A 369 -2.40 -13.41 -43.53
N ALA A 370 -2.19 -13.67 -44.83
CA ALA A 370 -0.88 -13.98 -45.40
C ALA A 370 -0.30 -12.84 -46.25
N VAL A 371 -1.07 -11.75 -46.43
CA VAL A 371 -0.67 -10.58 -47.24
C VAL A 371 -1.02 -9.30 -46.47
N PRO A 372 -0.16 -8.27 -46.48
CA PRO A 372 -0.42 -7.05 -45.70
C PRO A 372 -1.61 -6.23 -46.23
N SER A 373 -2.02 -6.41 -47.49
CA SER A 373 -3.22 -5.76 -48.07
C SER A 373 -4.52 -6.17 -47.36
N ASP A 374 -4.58 -7.40 -46.84
CA ASP A 374 -5.78 -7.94 -46.18
C ASP A 374 -5.97 -7.28 -44.81
N LEU A 375 -4.87 -6.95 -44.14
CA LEU A 375 -4.87 -6.17 -42.89
C LEU A 375 -5.09 -4.68 -43.13
N LEU A 376 -4.64 -4.13 -44.26
CA LEU A 376 -4.87 -2.72 -44.60
C LEU A 376 -6.33 -2.45 -44.99
N SER A 377 -6.99 -3.39 -45.66
CA SER A 377 -8.38 -3.27 -46.10
C SER A 377 -9.39 -3.54 -44.98
N ASP A 378 -9.13 -4.51 -44.11
CA ASP A 378 -9.88 -4.75 -42.87
C ASP A 378 -8.88 -4.75 -41.70
N PRO A 379 -8.67 -3.62 -40.99
CA PRO A 379 -7.71 -3.57 -39.89
C PRO A 379 -8.15 -4.44 -38.70
N PRO A 380 -7.21 -5.16 -38.05
CA PRO A 380 -7.54 -6.02 -36.93
C PRO A 380 -7.97 -5.16 -35.74
N ARG A 381 -8.91 -5.67 -34.95
CA ARG A 381 -9.40 -4.96 -33.77
C ARG A 381 -8.58 -5.35 -32.56
N ARG A 382 -8.57 -4.47 -31.56
CA ARG A 382 -8.07 -4.79 -30.23
C ARG A 382 -8.81 -6.05 -29.72
N GLY A 383 -8.05 -7.09 -29.37
CA GLY A 383 -8.59 -8.35 -28.88
C GLY A 383 -8.77 -9.45 -29.92
N ASP A 384 -8.54 -9.18 -31.20
CA ASP A 384 -8.42 -10.24 -32.19
C ASP A 384 -7.15 -11.04 -31.94
N LYS A 385 -7.23 -12.34 -32.23
CA LYS A 385 -6.07 -13.23 -32.20
C LYS A 385 -5.49 -13.27 -33.60
N VAL A 386 -4.20 -13.01 -33.72
CA VAL A 386 -3.51 -13.02 -35.01
C VAL A 386 -2.49 -14.16 -35.03
N GLN A 387 -2.36 -14.80 -36.18
CA GLN A 387 -1.32 -15.76 -36.51
C GLN A 387 -0.83 -15.41 -37.91
N LEU A 388 0.17 -14.53 -37.96
CA LEU A 388 0.67 -13.93 -39.19
C LEU A 388 2.03 -14.54 -39.53
N THR A 389 2.17 -14.94 -40.78
CA THR A 389 3.43 -15.41 -41.34
C THR A 389 3.72 -14.65 -42.62
N GLY A 390 4.98 -14.31 -42.85
CA GLY A 390 5.35 -13.55 -44.03
C GLY A 390 6.81 -13.14 -44.04
N LEU A 391 7.13 -12.24 -44.97
CA LEU A 391 8.45 -11.64 -45.12
C LEU A 391 8.37 -10.18 -44.68
N ALA A 392 9.20 -9.77 -43.71
CA ALA A 392 9.23 -8.39 -43.21
C ALA A 392 10.68 -7.90 -43.05
N THR A 393 10.89 -6.61 -43.26
CA THR A 393 12.16 -5.94 -42.98
C THR A 393 12.15 -5.35 -41.57
N CYS A 394 13.33 -5.04 -41.02
CA CYS A 394 13.40 -4.35 -39.74
C CYS A 394 12.91 -2.89 -39.87
N GLY A 395 12.20 -2.39 -38.86
CA GLY A 395 11.78 -1.00 -38.80
C GLY A 395 12.86 -0.05 -38.30
N VAL A 396 12.59 1.24 -38.45
CA VAL A 396 13.50 2.33 -38.01
C VAL A 396 12.82 3.11 -36.89
N GLN A 397 13.39 3.08 -35.69
CA GLN A 397 12.89 3.84 -34.55
C GLN A 397 13.58 5.21 -34.48
N ARG A 398 12.78 6.29 -34.50
CA ARG A 398 13.32 7.63 -34.24
C ARG A 398 13.72 7.73 -32.77
N SER A 399 14.95 8.13 -32.52
CA SER A 399 15.42 8.48 -31.18
C SER A 399 15.43 9.99 -31.04
N TRP A 400 15.09 10.50 -29.86
CA TRP A 400 15.15 11.93 -29.55
C TRP A 400 16.13 12.13 -28.41
N ALA A 401 17.08 13.06 -28.56
CA ALA A 401 18.01 13.46 -27.51
C ALA A 401 17.74 14.92 -27.14
N GLY A 402 16.77 15.13 -26.24
CA GLY A 402 16.22 16.46 -25.95
C GLY A 402 15.43 17.00 -27.15
N ASP A 403 15.63 18.27 -27.51
CA ASP A 403 14.94 18.94 -28.63
C ASP A 403 15.56 18.64 -30.00
N ARG A 404 16.62 17.84 -30.06
CA ARG A 404 17.29 17.47 -31.32
C ARG A 404 16.93 16.04 -31.69
N GLU A 405 16.51 15.87 -32.94
CA GLU A 405 16.28 14.56 -33.54
C GLU A 405 17.63 13.81 -33.53
N ALA A 406 17.69 12.75 -32.73
CA ALA A 406 18.86 11.89 -32.67
C ALA A 406 18.80 10.92 -33.87
N PRO A 407 19.95 10.37 -34.29
CA PRO A 407 19.98 9.41 -35.37
C PRO A 407 18.94 8.30 -35.16
N ALA A 408 18.14 8.02 -36.18
CA ALA A 408 17.21 6.92 -36.17
C ALA A 408 17.95 5.59 -35.97
N ILE A 409 17.46 4.75 -35.06
CA ILE A 409 18.10 3.49 -34.70
C ILE A 409 17.32 2.37 -35.38
N LEU A 410 18.02 1.39 -35.94
CA LEU A 410 17.39 0.18 -36.43
C LEU A 410 16.70 -0.56 -35.26
N ASP A 411 15.39 -0.76 -35.38
CA ASP A 411 14.58 -1.48 -34.39
C ASP A 411 13.96 -2.70 -35.05
N CYS A 412 14.69 -3.82 -35.00
CA CYS A 412 14.18 -5.12 -35.46
C CYS A 412 13.07 -5.70 -34.56
N GLY A 413 12.73 -5.04 -33.43
CA GLY A 413 11.50 -5.30 -32.71
C GLY A 413 10.26 -4.78 -33.45
N GLN A 414 10.45 -3.88 -34.42
CA GLN A 414 9.44 -3.48 -35.40
C GLN A 414 9.68 -4.26 -36.69
N ARG A 415 8.63 -4.93 -37.18
CA ARG A 415 8.63 -5.65 -38.45
C ARG A 415 7.78 -4.87 -39.43
N VAL A 416 8.41 -4.40 -40.50
CA VAL A 416 7.72 -3.67 -41.58
C VAL A 416 7.33 -4.69 -42.63
N TRP A 417 6.03 -4.97 -42.71
CA TRP A 417 5.44 -5.92 -43.64
C TRP A 417 4.75 -5.17 -44.78
N THR A 418 5.35 -5.21 -45.96
CA THR A 418 4.90 -4.48 -47.16
C THR A 418 5.02 -5.38 -48.38
N THR A 419 4.17 -5.16 -49.38
CA THR A 419 4.26 -5.82 -50.71
C THR A 419 5.34 -5.20 -51.60
N SER A 420 5.84 -4.01 -51.26
CA SER A 420 6.90 -3.31 -51.99
C SER A 420 7.96 -2.87 -50.97
N PRO A 421 9.11 -3.58 -50.89
CA PRO A 421 10.20 -3.20 -50.00
C PRO A 421 10.65 -1.77 -50.33
N VAL A 422 10.91 -0.96 -49.30
CA VAL A 422 11.54 0.34 -49.49
C VAL A 422 12.94 0.08 -50.04
N ALA A 423 13.18 0.45 -51.30
CA ALA A 423 14.51 0.41 -51.85
C ALA A 423 15.40 1.33 -51.00
N PRO A 424 16.50 0.83 -50.41
CA PRO A 424 17.40 1.71 -49.69
C PRO A 424 17.92 2.79 -50.66
N PRO A 425 18.21 4.02 -50.20
CA PRO A 425 19.02 4.93 -50.98
C PRO A 425 20.31 4.19 -51.38
N PRO A 426 20.86 4.42 -52.58
CA PRO A 426 22.03 3.69 -53.08
C PRO A 426 23.17 3.80 -52.07
N ALA A 427 23.37 2.73 -51.28
CA ALA A 427 24.31 2.70 -50.16
C ALA A 427 25.76 2.47 -50.62
N ALA A 428 26.11 2.91 -51.83
CA ALA A 428 27.48 2.97 -52.24
C ALA A 428 28.04 4.33 -51.84
N LEU A 429 28.57 4.42 -50.62
CA LEU A 429 29.48 5.52 -50.28
C LEU A 429 30.55 5.58 -51.37
N PRO A 430 30.80 6.75 -51.97
CA PRO A 430 31.94 6.92 -52.85
C PRO A 430 33.18 6.35 -52.15
N PRO A 431 34.01 5.54 -52.82
CA PRO A 431 35.10 4.81 -52.16
C PRO A 431 36.07 5.74 -51.43
N ALA A 432 36.20 7.00 -51.88
CA ALA A 432 36.96 8.04 -51.20
C ALA A 432 36.41 8.40 -49.80
N ILE A 433 35.08 8.45 -49.65
CA ILE A 433 34.42 8.76 -48.38
C ILE A 433 34.50 7.55 -47.43
N ALA A 434 34.36 6.34 -47.96
CA ALA A 434 34.51 5.11 -47.18
C ALA A 434 35.94 4.92 -46.67
N ALA A 435 36.94 5.24 -47.49
CA ALA A 435 38.35 5.16 -47.12
C ALA A 435 38.68 6.01 -45.89
N LEU A 436 38.15 7.24 -45.78
CA LEU A 436 38.38 8.14 -44.64
C LEU A 436 37.92 7.61 -43.28
N GLY A 437 36.93 6.72 -43.28
CA GLY A 437 36.44 6.06 -42.06
C GLY A 437 37.28 4.86 -41.63
N ASP A 438 38.23 4.41 -42.45
CA ASP A 438 39.10 3.28 -42.14
C ASP A 438 40.22 3.71 -41.19
N GLU A 439 40.19 3.18 -39.96
CA GLU A 439 41.24 3.43 -38.96
C GLU A 439 42.63 2.95 -39.42
N SER A 440 42.68 2.07 -40.43
CA SER A 440 43.93 1.58 -41.02
C SER A 440 44.65 2.60 -41.91
N LEU A 441 44.00 3.72 -42.24
CA LEU A 441 44.59 4.82 -43.00
C LEU A 441 45.83 5.41 -42.32
N LEU A 442 45.80 5.56 -41.00
CA LEU A 442 46.93 6.07 -40.22
C LEU A 442 47.65 4.90 -39.56
N LYS A 443 48.82 4.55 -40.11
CA LYS A 443 49.66 3.50 -39.54
C LYS A 443 50.67 4.13 -38.59
N VAL A 444 50.51 3.84 -37.30
CA VAL A 444 51.45 4.27 -36.26
C VAL A 444 52.62 3.29 -36.24
N ARG A 445 53.83 3.77 -36.55
CA ARG A 445 55.07 3.07 -36.24
C ARG A 445 55.67 3.69 -34.99
N VAL A 446 55.84 2.87 -33.97
CA VAL A 446 56.57 3.29 -32.77
C VAL A 446 58.05 3.38 -33.16
N SER A 447 58.53 4.60 -33.37
CA SER A 447 59.96 4.85 -33.53
C SER A 447 60.58 5.01 -32.15
N LEU A 448 61.30 3.99 -31.69
CA LEU A 448 62.23 4.10 -30.58
C LEU A 448 63.52 4.74 -31.13
N HIS A 449 63.52 6.05 -31.33
CA HIS A 449 64.74 6.81 -31.66
C HIS A 449 64.97 7.91 -30.62
N ALA A 450 65.68 7.56 -29.54
CA ALA A 450 66.88 8.25 -29.05
C ALA A 450 67.46 7.55 -27.79
N PRO A 451 68.78 7.44 -27.65
CA PRO A 451 69.48 6.90 -26.47
C PRO A 451 69.64 7.94 -25.34
N ASP A 452 68.57 8.67 -25.01
CA ASP A 452 68.52 9.55 -23.83
C ASP A 452 67.41 9.06 -22.87
N ALA A 453 67.44 7.75 -22.61
CA ALA A 453 66.68 7.13 -21.54
C ALA A 453 67.29 7.49 -20.18
N LEU A 454 67.19 8.77 -19.79
CA LEU A 454 67.57 9.21 -18.46
C LEU A 454 66.71 10.36 -17.91
N PHE A 455 65.46 10.55 -18.34
CA PHE A 455 64.47 11.33 -17.55
C PHE A 455 63.05 10.76 -17.67
N LEU A 456 62.60 10.07 -16.62
CA LEU A 456 61.28 9.43 -16.49
C LEU A 456 60.10 10.41 -16.25
N SER A 457 60.27 11.72 -16.52
CA SER A 457 59.23 12.74 -16.30
C SER A 457 58.60 13.33 -17.57
N ALA A 458 59.08 13.03 -18.77
CA ALA A 458 58.56 13.61 -20.03
C ALA A 458 57.65 12.64 -20.83
N ARG A 459 56.71 11.96 -20.17
CA ARG A 459 55.80 10.99 -20.84
C ARG A 459 54.78 11.64 -21.80
N GLN A 460 54.70 12.97 -21.85
CA GLN A 460 53.77 13.72 -22.70
C GLN A 460 54.33 14.06 -24.09
N ASP A 461 55.65 14.00 -24.30
CA ASP A 461 56.30 14.39 -25.56
C ASP A 461 56.77 13.19 -26.42
N ALA A 462 56.28 11.98 -26.13
CA ALA A 462 56.55 10.83 -26.98
C ALA A 462 56.02 11.10 -28.40
N ARG A 463 56.95 11.30 -29.35
CA ARG A 463 56.64 11.53 -30.76
C ARG A 463 56.58 10.20 -31.49
N HIS A 464 55.43 9.91 -32.08
CA HIS A 464 55.21 8.69 -32.86
C HIS A 464 55.46 8.98 -34.33
N ALA A 465 56.09 8.04 -35.03
CA ALA A 465 56.26 8.13 -36.49
C ALA A 465 54.97 7.64 -37.15
N VAL A 466 54.26 8.56 -37.80
CA VAL A 466 52.93 8.31 -38.36
C VAL A 466 53.06 8.29 -39.87
N LEU A 467 52.72 7.14 -40.43
CA LEU A 467 52.59 6.90 -41.86
C LEU A 467 51.10 7.00 -42.22
N GLY A 468 50.78 7.35 -43.47
CA GLY A 468 49.38 7.47 -43.88
C GLY A 468 48.85 8.91 -43.95
N SER A 469 49.63 9.88 -43.46
CA SER A 469 49.19 11.29 -43.38
C SER A 469 48.91 11.90 -44.76
N ARG A 470 49.61 11.45 -45.80
CA ARG A 470 49.33 11.84 -47.20
C ARG A 470 48.03 11.23 -47.70
N GLN A 471 47.81 9.94 -47.45
CA GLN A 471 46.58 9.22 -47.78
C GLN A 471 45.37 9.83 -47.08
N LEU A 472 45.54 10.36 -45.86
CA LEU A 472 44.49 11.11 -45.16
C LEU A 472 44.15 12.43 -45.89
N VAL A 473 45.15 13.19 -46.32
CA VAL A 473 44.95 14.46 -47.05
C VAL A 473 44.30 14.22 -48.41
N ASP A 474 44.76 13.20 -49.16
CA ASP A 474 44.19 12.83 -50.45
C ASP A 474 42.79 12.23 -50.31
N GLY A 475 42.58 11.39 -49.30
CA GLY A 475 41.26 10.86 -48.96
C GLY A 475 40.28 11.99 -48.64
N LEU A 476 40.73 13.01 -47.88
CA LEU A 476 39.89 14.17 -47.54
C LEU A 476 39.57 15.00 -48.77
N GLU A 477 40.53 15.24 -49.65
CA GLU A 477 40.31 15.96 -50.89
C GLU A 477 39.31 15.24 -51.81
N LEU A 478 39.49 13.94 -52.01
CA LEU A 478 38.59 13.12 -52.82
C LEU A 478 37.19 13.03 -52.19
N ALA A 479 37.07 12.93 -50.87
CA ALA A 479 35.79 12.93 -50.19
C ALA A 479 35.08 14.28 -50.29
N CYS A 480 35.82 15.39 -50.18
CA CYS A 480 35.29 16.72 -50.39
C CYS A 480 34.77 16.92 -51.82
N GLN A 481 35.47 16.39 -52.83
CA GLN A 481 35.01 16.39 -54.22
C GLN A 481 33.78 15.48 -54.42
N ALA A 482 33.69 14.40 -53.64
CA ALA A 482 32.55 13.50 -53.60
C ALA A 482 31.36 14.02 -52.75
N GLY A 483 31.43 15.25 -52.22
CA GLY A 483 30.31 15.90 -51.52
C GLY A 483 30.29 15.74 -50.01
N LEU A 484 31.43 15.52 -49.35
CA LEU A 484 31.51 15.49 -47.88
C LEU A 484 31.01 16.82 -47.26
N PRO A 485 30.01 16.78 -46.34
CA PRO A 485 29.53 17.98 -45.65
C PRO A 485 30.61 18.56 -44.73
N ASP A 486 30.57 19.88 -44.50
CA ASP A 486 31.51 20.61 -43.64
C ASP A 486 33.00 20.42 -44.02
N CYS A 487 33.28 20.16 -45.30
CA CYS A 487 34.63 19.95 -45.82
C CYS A 487 35.62 21.07 -45.43
N GLY A 488 35.18 22.34 -45.41
CA GLY A 488 36.03 23.47 -45.00
C GLY A 488 36.56 23.32 -43.58
N TYR A 489 35.69 22.96 -42.64
CA TYR A 489 36.05 22.70 -41.25
C TYR A 489 37.06 21.55 -41.11
N PHE A 490 36.84 20.45 -41.85
CA PHE A 490 37.76 19.31 -41.80
C PHE A 490 39.13 19.64 -42.38
N ARG A 491 39.19 20.38 -43.51
CA ARG A 491 40.45 20.83 -44.12
C ARG A 491 41.24 21.74 -43.17
N GLU A 492 40.58 22.71 -42.57
CA GLU A 492 41.19 23.61 -41.58
C GLU A 492 41.73 22.84 -40.38
N ARG A 493 40.97 21.88 -39.84
CA ARG A 493 41.40 21.11 -38.67
C ARG A 493 42.56 20.16 -38.96
N VAL A 494 42.61 19.54 -40.14
CA VAL A 494 43.77 18.75 -40.57
C VAL A 494 45.00 19.64 -40.74
N MET A 495 44.85 20.81 -41.38
CA MET A 495 45.94 21.78 -41.51
C MET A 495 46.46 22.24 -40.15
N GLU A 496 45.58 22.58 -39.21
CA GLU A 496 45.96 23.02 -37.87
C GLU A 496 46.78 21.94 -37.13
N LEU A 497 46.32 20.68 -37.17
CA LEU A 497 46.98 19.56 -36.50
C LEU A 497 48.33 19.17 -37.16
N LEU A 498 48.46 19.37 -38.47
CA LEU A 498 49.63 18.93 -39.23
C LEU A 498 50.56 20.08 -39.68
N ALA A 499 50.20 21.35 -39.53
CA ALA A 499 50.99 22.48 -40.02
C ALA A 499 52.43 22.47 -39.48
N THR A 500 52.58 22.36 -38.17
CA THR A 500 53.89 22.37 -37.49
C THR A 500 54.77 21.16 -37.85
N PRO A 501 54.29 19.90 -37.83
CA PRO A 501 55.11 18.76 -38.26
C PRO A 501 55.44 18.80 -39.75
N VAL A 502 54.52 19.25 -40.60
CA VAL A 502 54.75 19.39 -42.06
C VAL A 502 55.77 20.48 -42.35
N ALA A 503 55.65 21.65 -41.71
CA ALA A 503 56.62 22.75 -41.86
C ALA A 503 58.03 22.30 -41.46
N ARG A 504 58.16 21.66 -40.28
CA ARG A 504 59.45 21.12 -39.79
C ARG A 504 60.05 20.10 -40.75
N ARG A 505 59.24 19.20 -41.30
CA ARG A 505 59.72 18.19 -42.25
C ARG A 505 60.08 18.79 -43.60
N SER A 506 59.27 19.73 -44.11
CA SER A 506 59.54 20.42 -45.37
C SER A 506 60.83 21.23 -45.35
N ALA A 507 61.16 21.87 -44.22
CA ALA A 507 62.41 22.61 -44.04
C ALA A 507 63.66 21.70 -44.00
N ALA A 508 63.50 20.40 -43.78
CA ALA A 508 64.59 19.43 -43.75
C ALA A 508 64.86 18.76 -45.11
N LEU A 509 64.12 19.10 -46.16
CA LEU A 509 64.31 18.57 -47.51
C LEU A 509 65.42 19.36 -48.26
N PRO A 510 66.35 18.68 -48.97
CA PRO A 510 67.55 19.32 -49.51
C PRO A 510 67.41 20.14 -50.81
N ASP A 511 66.21 20.52 -51.25
CA ASP A 511 66.02 21.45 -52.39
C ASP A 511 64.78 22.34 -52.18
N GLU A 512 64.97 23.66 -52.33
CA GLU A 512 64.00 24.77 -52.24
C GLU A 512 62.99 24.74 -51.07
N ALA A 513 63.33 25.47 -50.00
CA ALA A 513 62.43 25.84 -48.92
C ALA A 513 61.33 26.81 -49.39
N VAL A 514 60.37 26.32 -50.17
CA VAL A 514 59.11 27.02 -50.38
C VAL A 514 58.28 26.79 -49.10
N PRO A 515 57.92 27.85 -48.34
CA PRO A 515 57.06 27.69 -47.16
C PRO A 515 55.76 26.98 -47.57
N PRO A 516 55.11 26.23 -46.67
CA PRO A 516 53.80 25.65 -46.96
C PRO A 516 52.90 26.79 -47.44
N GLY A 517 52.48 26.73 -48.72
CA GLY A 517 51.70 27.82 -49.31
C GLY A 517 50.39 28.03 -48.55
N ASP A 518 49.91 29.27 -48.50
CA ASP A 518 48.69 29.61 -47.78
C ASP A 518 47.50 28.79 -48.29
N GLY A 519 46.77 28.18 -47.35
CA GLY A 519 45.57 27.38 -47.63
C GLY A 519 45.83 25.93 -48.03
N TRP A 520 44.73 25.20 -48.20
CA TRP A 520 44.73 23.73 -48.36
C TRP A 520 45.58 23.21 -49.52
N ARG A 521 45.60 23.92 -50.67
CA ARG A 521 46.37 23.49 -51.85
C ARG A 521 47.88 23.53 -51.62
N GLY A 522 48.38 24.58 -50.95
CA GLY A 522 49.81 24.70 -50.63
C GLY A 522 50.24 23.68 -49.57
N PHE A 523 49.37 23.41 -48.60
CA PHE A 523 49.55 22.33 -47.63
C PHE A 523 49.60 20.94 -48.29
N ALA A 524 48.65 20.63 -49.17
CA ALA A 524 48.60 19.35 -49.89
C ALA A 524 49.83 19.14 -50.79
N ALA A 525 50.29 20.17 -51.51
CA ALA A 525 51.51 20.11 -52.33
C ALA A 525 52.77 19.85 -51.48
N SER A 526 52.83 20.43 -50.27
CA SER A 526 53.94 20.20 -49.33
C SER A 526 53.96 18.75 -48.83
N MET A 527 52.78 18.19 -48.53
CA MET A 527 52.64 16.78 -48.18
C MET A 527 53.07 15.83 -49.31
N GLN A 528 52.76 16.18 -50.56
CA GLN A 528 53.17 15.39 -51.73
C GLN A 528 54.71 15.35 -51.88
N ARG A 529 55.39 16.48 -51.64
CA ARG A 529 56.86 16.55 -51.69
C ARG A 529 57.52 15.73 -50.60
N ILE A 530 56.96 15.75 -49.38
CA ILE A 530 57.46 14.94 -48.25
C ILE A 530 57.33 13.44 -48.56
N ASP A 531 56.23 13.02 -49.17
CA ASP A 531 56.04 11.61 -49.57
C ASP A 531 57.01 11.20 -50.70
N ALA A 532 57.22 12.07 -51.69
CA ALA A 532 58.13 11.84 -52.80
C ALA A 532 59.61 11.72 -52.38
N SER A 533 60.00 12.22 -51.21
CA SER A 533 61.37 12.11 -50.70
C SER A 533 61.72 10.71 -50.17
N GLY A 534 60.77 9.77 -50.17
CA GLY A 534 60.96 8.37 -49.74
C GLY A 534 60.90 8.14 -48.23
N ASP A 535 60.79 9.21 -47.42
CA ASP A 535 60.62 9.13 -45.97
C ASP A 535 59.44 10.01 -45.53
N ALA A 536 58.27 9.39 -45.64
CA ALA A 536 56.94 9.97 -45.47
C ALA A 536 56.45 10.02 -44.00
N ALA A 537 57.30 9.62 -43.04
CA ALA A 537 56.92 9.60 -41.64
C ALA A 537 56.82 11.02 -41.07
N LEU A 538 55.65 11.37 -40.52
CA LEU A 538 55.49 12.58 -39.71
C LEU A 538 55.58 12.23 -38.23
N HIS A 539 56.37 12.99 -37.47
CA HIS A 539 56.48 12.81 -36.04
C HIS A 539 55.40 13.61 -35.31
N LEU A 540 54.38 12.91 -34.81
CA LEU A 540 53.23 13.50 -34.11
C LEU A 540 53.25 13.18 -32.62
N THR A 541 52.76 14.10 -31.80
CA THR A 541 52.61 13.84 -30.36
C THR A 541 51.37 12.96 -30.10
N THR A 542 51.31 12.32 -28.93
CA THR A 542 50.14 11.56 -28.50
C THR A 542 48.81 12.36 -28.55
N PRO A 543 48.73 13.63 -28.10
CA PRO A 543 47.51 14.42 -28.24
C PRO A 543 47.14 14.74 -29.69
N ASP A 544 48.11 15.02 -30.57
CA ASP A 544 47.86 15.25 -32.00
C ASP A 544 47.27 14.00 -32.67
N MET A 545 47.80 12.82 -32.32
CA MET A 545 47.28 11.53 -32.77
C MET A 545 45.85 11.28 -32.30
N ALA A 546 45.57 11.53 -31.02
CA ALA A 546 44.22 11.40 -30.49
C ALA A 546 43.24 12.37 -31.18
N ALA A 547 43.69 13.59 -31.49
CA ALA A 547 42.91 14.59 -32.21
C ALA A 547 42.64 14.19 -33.67
N LEU A 548 43.63 13.62 -34.38
CA LEU A 548 43.43 13.10 -35.74
C LEU A 548 42.45 11.93 -35.77
N HIS A 549 42.57 10.97 -34.86
CA HIS A 549 41.59 9.87 -34.75
C HIS A 549 40.20 10.38 -34.34
N ALA A 550 40.12 11.41 -33.49
CA ALA A 550 38.84 12.04 -33.16
C ALA A 550 38.23 12.75 -34.37
N LEU A 551 39.05 13.36 -35.23
CA LEU A 551 38.62 13.98 -36.48
C LEU A 551 38.13 12.96 -37.50
N GLN A 552 38.85 11.85 -37.70
CA GLN A 552 38.38 10.73 -38.53
C GLN A 552 37.03 10.20 -38.05
N ARG A 553 36.87 10.01 -36.73
CA ARG A 553 35.58 9.65 -36.11
C ARG A 553 34.50 10.71 -36.29
N ALA A 554 34.85 11.99 -36.41
CA ALA A 554 33.90 13.07 -36.65
C ALA A 554 33.44 13.10 -38.12
N VAL A 555 34.36 12.85 -39.06
CA VAL A 555 34.05 12.70 -40.50
C VAL A 555 33.07 11.55 -40.69
N SER A 556 33.37 10.35 -40.15
CA SER A 556 32.48 9.18 -40.26
C SER A 556 31.09 9.43 -39.66
N ARG A 557 31.02 10.12 -38.51
CA ARG A 557 29.76 10.57 -37.89
C ARG A 557 28.93 11.48 -38.80
N SER A 558 29.57 12.43 -39.49
CA SER A 558 28.86 13.40 -40.35
C SER A 558 28.21 12.70 -41.55
N ILE A 559 28.94 11.79 -42.18
CA ILE A 559 28.48 10.98 -43.31
C ILE A 559 27.27 10.13 -42.91
N ALA A 560 27.37 9.44 -41.78
CA ALA A 560 26.28 8.57 -41.35
C ALA A 560 25.02 9.33 -40.94
N ARG A 561 25.14 10.55 -40.38
CA ARG A 561 23.98 11.41 -40.13
C ARG A 561 23.26 11.75 -41.43
N GLN A 562 24.00 12.03 -42.51
CA GLN A 562 23.43 12.31 -43.81
C GLN A 562 22.71 11.08 -44.39
N GLN A 563 23.35 9.91 -44.40
CA GLN A 563 22.72 8.67 -44.88
C GLN A 563 21.47 8.30 -44.10
N LEU A 564 21.49 8.53 -42.79
CA LEU A 564 20.36 8.23 -41.93
C LEU A 564 19.23 9.24 -42.09
N ALA A 565 19.53 10.50 -42.39
CA ALA A 565 18.53 11.49 -42.77
C ALA A 565 17.85 11.09 -44.09
N GLU A 566 18.62 10.65 -45.10
CA GLU A 566 18.10 10.14 -46.37
C GLU A 566 17.24 8.89 -46.18
N LEU A 567 17.67 7.93 -45.35
CA LEU A 567 16.85 6.77 -44.96
C LEU A 567 15.55 7.20 -44.26
N THR A 568 15.61 8.21 -43.39
CA THR A 568 14.44 8.72 -42.66
C THR A 568 13.44 9.38 -43.62
N HIS A 569 13.91 10.05 -44.67
CA HIS A 569 13.08 10.56 -45.75
C HIS A 569 12.47 9.43 -46.59
N ALA A 570 13.27 8.45 -47.01
CA ALA A 570 12.79 7.32 -47.79
C ALA A 570 11.70 6.50 -47.06
N TYR A 571 11.83 6.33 -45.75
CA TYR A 571 10.80 5.66 -44.93
C TYR A 571 9.54 6.50 -44.71
N ARG A 572 9.62 7.84 -44.83
CA ARG A 572 8.46 8.73 -44.71
C ARG A 572 7.55 8.64 -45.93
N ASP A 573 8.15 8.52 -47.11
CA ASP A 573 7.46 8.53 -48.40
C ASP A 573 7.15 7.10 -48.92
N ALA A 574 7.43 6.08 -48.10
CA ALA A 574 7.18 4.68 -48.42
C ALA A 574 5.68 4.35 -48.58
N PRO A 575 5.33 3.39 -49.48
CA PRO A 575 3.96 2.96 -49.70
C PRO A 575 3.31 2.34 -48.45
N PRO A 576 1.96 2.23 -48.41
CA PRO A 576 1.23 1.74 -47.25
C PRO A 576 1.67 0.32 -46.86
N GLY A 577 2.17 0.19 -45.64
CA GLY A 577 2.64 -1.08 -45.07
C GLY A 577 2.05 -1.32 -43.68
N VAL A 578 2.13 -2.56 -43.22
CA VAL A 578 1.75 -2.95 -41.87
C VAL A 578 3.00 -3.01 -41.00
N ILE A 579 3.03 -2.22 -39.93
CA ILE A 579 4.12 -2.22 -38.96
C ILE A 579 3.68 -3.08 -37.77
N LEU A 580 4.25 -4.27 -37.67
CA LEU A 580 3.99 -5.20 -36.57
C LEU A 580 5.01 -4.96 -35.46
N ARG A 581 4.54 -4.85 -34.22
CA ARG A 581 5.40 -4.66 -33.05
C ARG A 581 5.05 -5.67 -31.99
N GLU A 582 6.06 -6.30 -31.40
CA GLU A 582 5.84 -7.07 -30.19
C GLU A 582 5.57 -6.13 -29.01
N HIS A 583 4.42 -6.29 -28.37
CA HIS A 583 4.05 -5.59 -27.16
C HIS A 583 4.86 -6.18 -25.98
N ARG A 584 6.12 -5.76 -25.85
CA ARG A 584 6.92 -6.03 -24.65
C ARG A 584 6.87 -4.84 -23.70
N PRO A 585 6.84 -5.05 -22.37
CA PRO A 585 7.15 -3.97 -21.44
C PRO A 585 8.54 -3.43 -21.82
N ARG A 586 8.63 -2.11 -22.02
CA ARG A 586 9.82 -1.39 -22.50
C ARG A 586 11.08 -2.07 -21.97
N PRO A 587 11.93 -2.67 -22.83
CA PRO A 587 13.27 -2.96 -22.38
C PRO A 587 13.87 -1.60 -22.00
N THR A 588 14.25 -1.45 -20.74
CA THR A 588 15.34 -0.53 -20.42
C THR A 588 16.45 -0.87 -21.41
N LEU A 589 16.87 0.10 -22.21
CA LEU A 589 18.07 0.04 -23.05
C LEU A 589 19.24 -0.23 -22.10
N ALA A 590 19.38 -1.49 -21.71
CA ALA A 590 20.36 -2.00 -20.78
C ALA A 590 21.32 -2.82 -21.64
N GLY A 591 22.48 -2.24 -21.88
CA GLY A 591 23.69 -3.04 -21.94
C GLY A 591 24.04 -3.70 -23.27
N ALA A 592 23.57 -3.20 -24.41
CA ALA A 592 24.41 -3.31 -25.59
C ALA A 592 25.43 -2.17 -25.52
N ALA A 593 26.49 -2.37 -24.73
CA ALA A 593 27.76 -1.71 -24.95
C ALA A 593 28.30 -2.21 -26.30
N ALA A 594 27.67 -1.76 -27.38
CA ALA A 594 28.06 -2.12 -28.73
C ALA A 594 29.37 -1.37 -29.01
N SER A 595 30.44 -2.14 -29.10
CA SER A 595 31.49 -1.95 -30.10
C SER A 595 30.97 -1.13 -31.28
N ASP A 596 31.66 -0.04 -31.56
CA ASP A 596 31.43 0.99 -32.56
C ASP A 596 30.09 0.89 -33.35
N PRO A 597 29.11 1.79 -33.13
CA PRO A 597 27.78 1.74 -33.76
C PRO A 597 27.80 1.68 -35.31
N TRP A 598 28.95 1.95 -35.93
CA TRP A 598 29.20 1.88 -37.37
C TRP A 598 29.31 0.46 -37.93
N GLN A 599 29.96 -0.48 -37.23
CA GLN A 599 29.99 -1.88 -37.67
C GLN A 599 28.59 -2.51 -37.59
N ALA A 600 27.80 -2.08 -36.60
CA ALA A 600 26.41 -2.45 -36.49
C ALA A 600 25.61 -1.94 -37.71
N LEU A 601 25.76 -0.69 -38.15
CA LEU A 601 25.05 -0.15 -39.33
C LEU A 601 25.41 -0.87 -40.65
N GLY A 602 26.69 -1.17 -40.89
CA GLY A 602 27.13 -1.89 -42.11
C GLY A 602 26.66 -3.35 -42.17
N LEU A 603 26.61 -4.05 -41.04
CA LEU A 603 26.09 -5.43 -40.95
C LEU A 603 24.56 -5.50 -40.89
N THR A 604 23.89 -4.36 -40.64
CA THR A 604 22.45 -4.31 -40.46
C THR A 604 21.68 -3.60 -41.58
N SER A 605 22.37 -2.88 -42.47
CA SER A 605 21.78 -2.41 -43.73
C SER A 605 21.21 -3.58 -44.54
N ASP A 606 21.88 -4.73 -44.54
CA ASP A 606 21.41 -5.93 -45.23
C ASP A 606 20.01 -6.40 -44.75
N ARG A 607 19.70 -6.22 -43.46
CA ARG A 607 18.39 -6.57 -42.86
C ARG A 607 17.29 -5.52 -43.09
N LEU A 608 17.66 -4.32 -43.53
CA LEU A 608 16.72 -3.31 -44.03
C LEU A 608 16.32 -3.60 -45.49
N VAL A 609 17.21 -4.24 -46.25
CA VAL A 609 17.03 -4.51 -47.69
C VAL A 609 16.40 -5.87 -47.93
N HIS A 610 16.87 -6.91 -47.23
CA HIS A 610 16.41 -8.27 -47.45
C HIS A 610 15.31 -8.64 -46.45
N PRO A 611 14.07 -8.88 -46.92
CA PRO A 611 12.98 -9.32 -46.08
C PRO A 611 13.33 -10.65 -45.39
N GLN A 612 13.12 -10.71 -44.08
CA GLN A 612 13.34 -11.92 -43.29
C GLN A 612 11.99 -12.61 -43.03
N PRO A 613 11.94 -13.95 -43.00
CA PRO A 613 10.75 -14.66 -42.59
C PRO A 613 10.42 -14.33 -41.13
N PHE A 614 9.13 -14.09 -40.85
CA PHE A 614 8.62 -13.94 -39.51
C PHE A 614 7.39 -14.84 -39.30
N ASP A 615 7.23 -15.29 -38.06
CA ASP A 615 6.04 -15.97 -37.56
C ASP A 615 5.65 -15.29 -36.25
N MET A 616 4.48 -14.66 -36.24
CA MET A 616 3.97 -13.92 -35.09
C MET A 616 2.56 -14.37 -34.77
N ALA A 617 2.40 -15.03 -33.62
CA ALA A 617 1.12 -15.41 -33.07
C ALA A 617 0.89 -14.72 -31.73
N GLY A 618 -0.27 -14.10 -31.56
CA GLY A 618 -0.58 -13.36 -30.33
C GLY A 618 -1.92 -12.65 -30.35
N TRP A 619 -2.13 -11.79 -29.35
CA TRP A 619 -3.33 -10.97 -29.24
C TRP A 619 -3.03 -9.53 -29.65
N VAL A 620 -3.91 -8.93 -30.44
CA VAL A 620 -3.79 -7.52 -30.84
C VAL A 620 -4.11 -6.64 -29.64
N VAL A 621 -3.09 -5.94 -29.13
CA VAL A 621 -3.21 -5.00 -28.00
C VAL A 621 -3.56 -3.61 -28.50
N ASN A 622 -3.14 -3.23 -29.70
CA ASN A 622 -3.51 -1.96 -30.30
C ASN A 622 -3.39 -2.05 -31.82
N ALA A 623 -4.29 -1.36 -32.52
CA ALA A 623 -4.22 -1.19 -33.96
C ALA A 623 -4.56 0.27 -34.27
N SER A 624 -3.61 1.00 -34.87
CA SER A 624 -3.80 2.40 -35.20
C SER A 624 -3.21 2.72 -36.57
N GLN A 625 -3.96 3.46 -37.37
CA GLN A 625 -3.51 3.93 -38.67
C GLN A 625 -2.82 5.30 -38.50
N GLN A 626 -1.55 5.38 -38.89
CA GLN A 626 -0.76 6.62 -38.86
C GLN A 626 -0.25 6.90 -40.28
N GLY A 627 -0.81 7.93 -40.91
CA GLY A 627 -0.55 8.20 -42.34
C GLY A 627 -0.99 7.02 -43.20
N HIS A 628 -0.07 6.50 -44.01
CA HIS A 628 -0.30 5.34 -44.89
C HIS A 628 0.00 3.99 -44.22
N ALA A 629 0.56 3.97 -43.00
CA ALA A 629 0.94 2.73 -42.33
C ALA A 629 -0.07 2.31 -41.25
N LEU A 630 -0.34 1.01 -41.18
CA LEU A 630 -1.13 0.42 -40.09
C LEU A 630 -0.17 -0.13 -39.03
N HIS A 631 -0.19 0.46 -37.84
CA HIS A 631 0.59 -0.01 -36.70
C HIS A 631 -0.24 -1.03 -35.90
N VAL A 632 0.29 -2.23 -35.72
CA VAL A 632 -0.35 -3.30 -34.94
C VAL A 632 0.61 -3.76 -33.85
N ASP A 633 0.22 -3.54 -32.59
CA ASP A 633 0.94 -4.02 -31.42
C ASP A 633 0.36 -5.38 -31.00
N ILE A 634 1.21 -6.41 -30.96
CA ILE A 634 0.84 -7.80 -30.71
C ILE A 634 1.52 -8.30 -29.44
N ASP A 635 0.75 -8.74 -28.46
CA ASP A 635 1.27 -9.47 -27.31
C ASP A 635 1.44 -10.95 -27.66
N THR A 636 2.70 -11.35 -27.85
CA THR A 636 3.12 -12.73 -28.17
C THR A 636 3.43 -13.55 -26.92
N ALA A 637 3.57 -12.93 -25.75
CA ALA A 637 3.95 -13.60 -24.51
C ALA A 637 2.75 -14.23 -23.79
N SER A 638 1.55 -13.65 -23.96
CA SER A 638 0.36 -14.11 -23.28
C SER A 638 -0.37 -15.22 -24.06
N GLY A 639 -0.39 -16.44 -23.49
CA GLY A 639 -1.26 -17.51 -24.01
C GLY A 639 -2.76 -17.32 -23.72
N SER A 640 -3.16 -16.19 -23.12
CA SER A 640 -4.55 -15.83 -22.81
C SER A 640 -4.76 -14.34 -23.07
N SER A 641 -5.94 -13.95 -23.54
CA SER A 641 -6.23 -12.56 -23.93
C SER A 641 -5.86 -11.56 -22.82
N PRO A 642 -5.01 -10.56 -23.07
CA PRO A 642 -4.69 -9.53 -22.08
C PRO A 642 -5.93 -8.71 -21.69
N LEU A 643 -6.91 -8.59 -22.57
CA LEU A 643 -8.17 -7.87 -22.34
C LEU A 643 -9.08 -8.54 -21.30
N ALA A 644 -8.98 -9.86 -21.16
CA ALA A 644 -9.70 -10.60 -20.14
C ALA A 644 -9.33 -10.18 -18.73
N SER A 645 -8.04 -9.96 -18.50
CA SER A 645 -7.52 -9.50 -17.21
C SER A 645 -8.07 -8.10 -16.89
N ALA A 646 -8.19 -7.23 -17.91
CA ALA A 646 -8.80 -5.92 -17.78
C ALA A 646 -10.30 -5.99 -17.45
N LEU A 647 -11.03 -6.97 -18.00
CA LEU A 647 -12.43 -7.23 -17.64
C LEU A 647 -12.58 -7.63 -16.17
N VAL A 648 -11.74 -8.53 -15.66
CA VAL A 648 -11.73 -8.91 -14.24
C VAL A 648 -11.42 -7.72 -13.34
N ARG A 649 -10.38 -6.94 -13.67
CA ARG A 649 -10.03 -5.73 -12.90
C ARG A 649 -11.16 -4.69 -12.90
N SER A 650 -11.79 -4.47 -14.06
CA SER A 650 -12.90 -3.52 -14.21
C SER A 650 -14.15 -3.95 -13.44
N THR A 651 -14.51 -5.23 -13.49
CA THR A 651 -15.64 -5.77 -12.71
C THR A 651 -15.38 -5.70 -11.20
N TRP A 652 -14.17 -6.03 -10.74
CA TRP A 652 -13.77 -5.88 -9.33
C TRP A 652 -13.90 -4.42 -8.85
N ARG A 653 -13.39 -3.45 -9.63
CA ARG A 653 -13.52 -2.02 -9.32
C ARG A 653 -14.98 -1.58 -9.23
N LEU A 654 -15.81 -2.00 -10.19
CA LEU A 654 -17.22 -1.64 -10.22
C LEU A 654 -17.95 -2.18 -8.98
N LEU A 655 -17.66 -3.42 -8.58
CA LEU A 655 -18.18 -4.02 -7.34
C LEU A 655 -17.71 -3.27 -6.08
N ALA A 656 -16.44 -2.84 -6.03
CA ALA A 656 -15.88 -2.08 -4.92
C ALA A 656 -16.55 -0.70 -4.77
N VAL A 657 -16.71 0.03 -5.88
CA VAL A 657 -17.40 1.33 -5.91
C VAL A 657 -18.87 1.18 -5.54
N LEU A 658 -19.56 0.15 -6.06
CA LEU A 658 -20.95 -0.13 -5.70
C LEU A 658 -21.08 -0.40 -4.20
N LEU A 659 -20.17 -1.20 -3.63
CA LEU A 659 -20.14 -1.45 -2.19
C LEU A 659 -19.99 -0.15 -1.39
N LEU A 660 -19.06 0.72 -1.79
CA LEU A 660 -18.85 2.02 -1.14
C LEU A 660 -20.10 2.89 -1.16
N LEU A 661 -20.73 3.06 -2.33
CA LEU A 661 -21.94 3.87 -2.49
C LEU A 661 -23.12 3.33 -1.67
N VAL A 662 -23.29 2.01 -1.65
CA VAL A 662 -24.35 1.36 -0.85
C VAL A 662 -24.13 1.60 0.65
N GLN A 663 -22.88 1.48 1.15
CA GLN A 663 -22.62 1.71 2.58
C GLN A 663 -22.77 3.17 2.96
N LEU A 664 -22.31 4.10 2.12
CA LEU A 664 -22.49 5.53 2.35
C LEU A 664 -23.98 5.90 2.44
N ARG A 665 -24.80 5.40 1.51
CA ARG A 665 -26.26 5.61 1.52
C ARG A 665 -26.93 5.09 2.80
N ILE A 666 -26.50 3.93 3.29
CA ILE A 666 -27.06 3.33 4.51
C ILE A 666 -26.64 4.15 5.74
N LEU A 667 -25.38 4.56 5.82
CA LEU A 667 -24.89 5.40 6.91
C LEU A 667 -25.63 6.74 6.97
N MET A 668 -25.83 7.39 5.82
CA MET A 668 -26.61 8.64 5.74
C MET A 668 -28.05 8.45 6.22
N ARG A 669 -28.72 7.35 5.80
CA ARG A 669 -30.08 7.03 6.28
C ARG A 669 -30.13 6.78 7.79
N CYS A 670 -29.11 6.14 8.35
CA CYS A 670 -29.00 5.96 9.80
C CYS A 670 -28.82 7.29 10.52
N GLY A 671 -27.98 8.19 9.99
CA GLY A 671 -27.78 9.53 10.52
C GLY A 671 -29.05 10.39 10.51
N LEU A 672 -29.75 10.43 9.37
CA LEU A 672 -31.02 11.16 9.23
C LEU A 672 -32.10 10.65 10.19
N ARG A 673 -32.21 9.32 10.36
CA ARG A 673 -33.14 8.74 11.35
C ARG A 673 -32.78 9.14 12.77
N ALA A 674 -31.49 9.15 13.11
CA ALA A 674 -31.02 9.58 14.41
C ALA A 674 -31.37 11.05 14.69
N GLU A 675 -31.19 11.93 13.70
CA GLU A 675 -31.54 13.36 13.82
C GLU A 675 -33.05 13.57 13.94
N GLN A 676 -33.86 12.90 13.12
CA GLN A 676 -35.32 12.98 13.20
C GLN A 676 -35.83 12.53 14.57
N GLN A 677 -35.24 11.46 15.13
CA GLN A 677 -35.59 10.96 16.47
C GLN A 677 -35.15 11.92 17.58
N ARG A 678 -33.95 12.51 17.48
CA ARG A 678 -33.50 13.56 18.43
C ARG A 678 -34.45 14.76 18.44
N ARG A 679 -34.95 15.18 17.26
CA ARG A 679 -35.92 16.28 17.15
C ARG A 679 -37.28 15.91 17.75
N ALA A 680 -37.77 14.69 17.53
CA ALA A 680 -39.03 14.21 18.11
C ALA A 680 -38.98 14.08 19.65
N LEU A 681 -37.84 13.72 20.21
CA LEU A 681 -37.62 13.69 21.66
C LEU A 681 -37.57 15.10 22.27
N ALA A 682 -36.94 16.04 21.57
CA ALA A 682 -36.88 17.43 22.00
C ALA A 682 -38.25 18.13 22.01
N SER A 683 -39.19 17.72 21.13
CA SER A 683 -40.57 18.23 21.17
C SER A 683 -41.37 17.64 22.32
N HIS A 684 -41.23 16.35 22.65
CA HIS A 684 -41.97 15.76 23.77
C HIS A 684 -41.53 16.27 25.14
N MET A 685 -40.25 16.61 25.35
CA MET A 685 -39.78 17.22 26.59
C MET A 685 -40.20 18.70 26.78
N ARG A 686 -40.89 19.30 25.81
CA ARG A 686 -41.52 20.63 25.97
C ARG A 686 -42.98 20.56 26.39
N ASP A 687 -43.61 19.39 26.25
CA ASP A 687 -45.03 19.16 26.50
C ASP A 687 -45.28 18.40 27.82
N ASP A 688 -44.23 17.85 28.45
CA ASP A 688 -44.16 17.39 29.84
C ASP A 688 -43.50 18.48 30.72
#